data_AF-F9F4R7-F1
#
_entry.id   AF-F9F4R7-F1
#
_cell.length_a   1.000
_cell.length_b   1.000
_cell.length_c   1.000
_cell.angle_alpha   90.00
_cell.angle_beta   90.00
_cell.angle_gamma   90.00
#
_symmetry.space_group_name_H-M   'P 1'
#
loop_
_entity.id
_entity.type
_entity.pdbx_description
1 polymer ?
#
loop_
_entity_poly.entity_id
_entity_poly.type
_entity_poly.pdbx_seq_one_letter_code
_entity_poly.pdbx_strand_id
1 'polypeptide(L)'
;MTTSKPKILVVLTSADKVPNTGKQIGWYLPELAHPFHVLNPRAELVYATPKGGESPLDPVSVELFKDDPVCKDFLENHESVWKNTLKLSDVAGRASEFDAIFYPGGHGPMVDLVHDEHSKNLLRDFHSQEKVISAVCHGPAAFVNATTASGELILKGKQVTGFDDVGEEMFKFTEDMDFSLERRLGEASGGKYVKAEEGPLAEKVVVDGKMITGQNPASSKGVAEEIAKALGVFLFDVNLPQRLKNPGDGEIHRLRAQVKELEGQLKDTNIPTPPDEDISGLISQDSSPSLVPFHNEGVQFDTATANQSSAPSTQFYGPSSTYYFIHCISQRLKANSLALNADQEPHSLIPNSASRSMVNVINTPDAELDEHQTSDNVVPTRATHKLTEKTLSGKDLSATQEAFFLDLFWDSWHCCYQLLDEEEFKAHYKSLWNEPIGNARKDSPLVDIVLALCMQFGVTLLPRQSGYKAEINSRDAAVAGRWLYQRCQRLISCDLERPTLETFQCQLWSAVYLANASYQNMAQNMLGVAARTAYTLGLHIEPGDDLPVKEGEARKRAWCIMFMFETRSCIRLGRPWVTQTQRISPLLPTSDQGHVTAGVNQLRYTTERAKLTEIARSAFDSAFNHRPSGEASTTTPDSLPQVSASSMDRIRAWAESLPHMLKTERRSGGKPLSTDLSEIEIEYFAPVSLRRQRLMLELFYHELILTLGRHCISQSLTRSGGAGTPSSHEVADTSALHAAATTKLLHQVYQEYDILNGWYEPFNCQWNAAITLVGYLLACPQDSSATSIARTALSQSITVLEKMGEFFGTASSAAGVIRTLYQRLNMPVEAHMARDSNTVTLGTVQDIDFNDLGALDLSIEGILGTFGTESEFERLGFGIDMQDFLANDAENMGAM
;
A
#
# COMPACT_ATOMS: atom_id res chain seq x y z
N MET A 1 49.99 17.15 9.37
CA MET A 1 49.66 18.05 10.50
C MET A 1 48.82 17.25 11.48
N THR A 2 49.06 17.36 12.78
CA THR A 2 48.20 16.74 13.80
C THR A 2 46.92 17.56 13.93
N THR A 3 45.89 17.21 13.17
CA THR A 3 44.55 17.81 13.32
C THR A 3 43.97 17.32 14.65
N SER A 4 43.83 18.23 15.62
CA SER A 4 43.03 17.97 16.81
C SER A 4 41.62 17.56 16.41
N LYS A 5 40.99 16.65 17.16
CA LYS A 5 39.56 16.36 16.95
C LYS A 5 38.76 17.64 17.15
N PRO A 6 37.73 17.92 16.33
CA PRO A 6 36.84 19.04 16.56
C PRO A 6 36.09 18.84 17.88
N LYS A 7 35.68 19.93 18.52
CA LYS A 7 35.14 19.94 19.87
C LYS A 7 33.71 20.46 19.89
N ILE A 8 32.80 19.70 20.51
CA ILE A 8 31.36 19.96 20.47
C ILE A 8 30.85 20.21 21.90
N LEU A 9 30.19 21.35 22.09
CA LEU A 9 29.47 21.64 23.33
C LEU A 9 28.08 21.03 23.24
N VAL A 10 27.78 20.05 24.09
CA VAL A 10 26.45 19.44 24.21
C VAL A 10 25.75 20.06 25.42
N VAL A 11 24.64 20.75 25.19
CA VAL A 11 23.88 21.46 26.24
C VAL A 11 22.62 20.68 26.57
N LEU A 12 22.57 20.15 27.80
CA LEU A 12 21.45 19.41 28.35
C LEU A 12 20.65 20.29 29.33
N THR A 13 19.40 19.91 29.59
CA THR A 13 18.52 20.57 30.56
C THR A 13 18.91 20.31 32.01
N SER A 14 18.40 21.14 32.91
CA SER A 14 18.39 20.97 34.36
C SER A 14 16.96 20.90 34.93
N ALA A 15 15.93 20.77 34.08
CA ALA A 15 14.53 20.66 34.49
C ALA A 15 14.09 19.18 34.60
N ASP A 16 13.66 18.79 35.80
CA ASP A 16 13.26 17.43 36.19
C ASP A 16 11.74 17.20 36.17
N LYS A 17 10.96 18.28 36.03
CA LYS A 17 9.49 18.26 36.02
C LYS A 17 8.87 19.46 35.32
N VAL A 18 7.65 19.29 34.83
CA VAL A 18 6.77 20.39 34.42
C VAL A 18 6.42 21.23 35.66
N PRO A 19 6.60 22.57 35.66
CA PRO A 19 6.31 23.42 36.82
C PRO A 19 4.85 23.35 37.31
N ASN A 20 3.89 23.31 36.38
CA ASN A 20 2.46 23.46 36.67
C ASN A 20 1.79 22.14 37.11
N THR A 21 2.24 20.99 36.57
CA THR A 21 1.59 19.68 36.80
C THR A 21 2.48 18.68 37.55
N GLY A 22 3.78 18.96 37.70
CA GLY A 22 4.72 18.09 38.40
C GLY A 22 5.05 16.77 37.68
N LYS A 23 4.56 16.57 36.44
CA LYS A 23 4.96 15.43 35.58
C LYS A 23 6.48 15.41 35.45
N GLN A 24 7.10 14.25 35.65
CA GLN A 24 8.54 14.07 35.46
C GLN A 24 8.92 14.23 33.99
N ILE A 25 9.99 14.98 33.73
CA ILE A 25 10.56 15.22 32.39
C ILE A 25 12.08 15.24 32.50
N GLY A 26 12.76 15.28 31.36
CA GLY A 26 14.20 15.43 31.30
C GLY A 26 14.69 15.66 29.88
N TRP A 27 15.95 15.27 29.63
CA TRP A 27 16.40 14.98 28.27
C TRP A 27 15.93 13.58 27.84
N TYR A 28 15.67 13.40 26.54
CA TYR A 28 15.10 12.16 26.00
C TYR A 28 16.20 11.17 25.54
N LEU A 29 16.13 9.91 25.95
CA LEU A 29 17.23 8.94 25.85
C LEU A 29 17.91 8.82 24.46
N PRO A 30 17.20 8.45 23.37
CA PRO A 30 17.82 8.31 22.04
C PRO A 30 18.42 9.62 21.49
N GLU A 31 17.93 10.77 21.95
CA GLU A 31 18.37 12.10 21.50
C GLU A 31 19.73 12.53 22.03
N LEU A 32 20.26 11.80 23.02
CA LEU A 32 21.67 11.86 23.43
C LEU A 32 22.43 10.59 23.04
N ALA A 33 21.83 9.41 23.19
CA ALA A 33 22.49 8.13 22.95
C ALA A 33 22.90 7.93 21.47
N HIS A 34 22.01 8.20 20.51
CA HIS A 34 22.34 8.05 19.09
C HIS A 34 23.38 9.10 18.64
N PRO A 35 23.26 10.40 18.99
CA PRO A 35 24.31 11.38 18.67
C PRO A 35 25.65 11.08 19.35
N PHE A 36 25.65 10.59 20.59
CA PHE A 36 26.86 10.14 21.28
C PHE A 36 27.58 9.05 20.47
N HIS A 37 26.86 8.00 20.08
CA HIS A 37 27.41 6.89 19.30
C HIS A 37 28.03 7.36 17.98
N VAL A 38 27.40 8.32 17.30
CA VAL A 38 27.87 8.89 16.03
C VAL A 38 29.06 9.86 16.22
N LEU A 39 29.06 10.70 17.26
CA LEU A 39 30.02 11.81 17.40
C LEU A 39 31.21 11.51 18.31
N ASN A 40 31.05 10.74 19.40
CA ASN A 40 32.11 10.47 20.38
C ASN A 40 33.39 9.84 19.78
N PRO A 41 33.33 8.95 18.76
CA PRO A 41 34.54 8.48 18.09
C PRO A 41 35.27 9.58 17.29
N ARG A 42 34.53 10.60 16.83
CA ARG A 42 34.95 11.56 15.79
C ARG A 42 35.31 12.95 16.35
N ALA A 43 34.70 13.35 17.46
CA ALA A 43 34.83 14.66 18.09
C ALA A 43 35.11 14.53 19.60
N GLU A 44 35.61 15.59 20.24
CA GLU A 44 35.62 15.73 21.70
C GLU A 44 34.27 16.32 22.15
N LEU A 45 33.50 15.57 22.94
CA LEU A 45 32.21 16.00 23.44
C LEU A 45 32.34 16.56 24.86
N VAL A 46 31.82 17.76 25.10
CA VAL A 46 31.78 18.42 26.41
C VAL A 46 30.34 18.71 26.79
N TYR A 47 29.92 18.22 27.96
CA TYR A 47 28.54 18.33 28.42
C TYR A 47 28.38 19.48 29.40
N ALA A 48 27.37 20.31 29.20
CA ALA A 48 27.01 21.39 30.11
C ALA A 48 25.50 21.44 30.37
N THR A 49 25.11 21.90 31.55
CA THR A 49 23.71 22.16 31.93
C THR A 49 23.60 23.49 32.68
N PRO A 50 22.43 24.16 32.72
CA PRO A 50 22.26 25.41 33.46
C PRO A 50 22.71 25.36 34.92
N LYS A 51 22.48 24.24 35.63
CA LYS A 51 22.88 24.05 37.04
C LYS A 51 24.27 23.43 37.21
N GLY A 52 24.76 22.66 36.23
CA GLY A 52 25.91 21.77 36.37
C GLY A 52 25.58 20.51 37.17
N GLY A 53 26.46 19.50 37.11
CA GLY A 53 26.23 18.20 37.76
C GLY A 53 25.33 17.29 36.94
N GLU A 54 24.34 16.67 37.57
CA GLU A 54 23.46 15.68 36.95
C GLU A 54 22.31 16.31 36.15
N SER A 55 22.17 15.92 34.89
CA SER A 55 21.05 16.25 34.03
C SER A 55 19.95 15.19 34.14
N PRO A 56 18.70 15.56 34.47
CA PRO A 56 17.61 14.61 34.63
C PRO A 56 17.23 13.95 33.30
N LEU A 57 17.19 12.62 33.30
CA LEU A 57 16.75 11.79 32.18
C LEU A 57 15.24 11.55 32.26
N ASP A 58 14.55 11.70 31.13
CA ASP A 58 13.13 11.41 31.00
C ASP A 58 12.84 9.90 31.20
N PRO A 59 12.05 9.50 32.22
CA PRO A 59 11.83 8.09 32.55
C PRO A 59 10.94 7.36 31.53
N VAL A 60 10.10 8.08 30.78
CA VAL A 60 9.28 7.49 29.72
C VAL A 60 10.17 7.08 28.55
N SER A 61 11.17 7.90 28.23
CA SER A 61 12.17 7.59 27.20
C SER A 61 13.01 6.34 27.53
N VAL A 62 13.26 6.06 28.81
CA VAL A 62 13.97 4.85 29.25
C VAL A 62 13.14 3.60 28.99
N GLU A 63 11.85 3.60 29.36
CA GLU A 63 10.97 2.45 29.17
C GLU A 63 10.66 2.19 27.69
N LEU A 64 10.45 3.25 26.88
CA LEU A 64 10.16 3.13 25.46
C LEU A 64 11.36 2.65 24.61
N PHE A 65 12.60 2.93 25.03
CA PHE A 65 13.83 2.60 24.28
C PHE A 65 14.73 1.57 24.99
N LYS A 66 14.21 0.84 25.98
CA LYS A 66 14.96 -0.21 26.71
C LYS A 66 15.49 -1.34 25.83
N ASP A 67 14.82 -1.60 24.70
CA ASP A 67 15.16 -2.65 23.73
C ASP A 67 16.01 -2.11 22.55
N ASP A 68 16.28 -0.80 22.49
CA ASP A 68 17.25 -0.22 21.55
C ASP A 68 18.68 -0.50 22.03
N PRO A 69 19.54 -1.16 21.23
CA PRO A 69 20.85 -1.59 21.67
C PRO A 69 21.82 -0.42 21.91
N VAL A 70 21.66 0.72 21.24
CA VAL A 70 22.49 1.92 21.43
C VAL A 70 22.06 2.66 22.70
N CYS A 71 20.75 2.78 22.93
CA CYS A 71 20.22 3.36 24.16
C CYS A 71 20.62 2.53 25.39
N LYS A 72 20.54 1.19 25.28
CA LYS A 72 20.94 0.28 26.35
C LYS A 72 22.44 0.36 26.67
N ASP A 73 23.30 0.27 25.66
CA ASP A 73 24.76 0.42 25.83
C ASP A 73 25.12 1.77 26.46
N PHE A 74 24.46 2.86 26.02
CA PHE A 74 24.66 4.19 26.57
C PHE A 74 24.25 4.29 28.05
N LEU A 75 23.13 3.68 28.44
CA LEU A 75 22.72 3.62 29.84
C LEU A 75 23.68 2.81 30.73
N GLU A 76 24.12 1.65 30.24
CA GLU A 76 24.98 0.73 31.01
C GLU A 76 26.42 1.24 31.14
N ASN A 77 26.97 1.89 30.11
CA ASN A 77 28.41 2.17 30.00
C ASN A 77 28.80 3.66 30.02
N HIS A 78 27.86 4.60 29.87
CA HIS A 78 28.16 6.03 29.66
C HIS A 78 27.51 7.00 30.66
N GLU A 79 27.09 6.51 31.82
CA GLU A 79 26.43 7.29 32.91
C GLU A 79 27.14 8.60 33.30
N SER A 80 28.46 8.64 33.21
CA SER A 80 29.26 9.83 33.52
C SER A 80 28.96 11.03 32.62
N VAL A 81 28.43 10.81 31.42
CA VAL A 81 28.11 11.84 30.40
C VAL A 81 27.08 12.85 30.91
N TRP A 82 25.98 12.38 31.49
CA TRP A 82 24.92 13.26 32.00
C TRP A 82 25.02 13.51 33.50
N LYS A 83 25.76 12.70 34.27
CA LYS A 83 25.97 12.94 35.72
C LYS A 83 27.03 14.00 36.06
N ASN A 84 28.01 14.22 35.18
CA ASN A 84 29.15 15.11 35.46
C ASN A 84 29.23 16.29 34.48
N THR A 85 28.12 16.99 34.28
CA THR A 85 28.08 18.15 33.36
C THR A 85 28.72 19.39 33.97
N LEU A 86 29.38 20.19 33.13
CA LEU A 86 29.81 21.55 33.49
C LEU A 86 28.59 22.44 33.73
N LYS A 87 28.75 23.48 34.56
CA LYS A 87 27.73 24.51 34.65
C LYS A 87 27.80 25.43 33.43
N LEU A 88 26.66 25.74 32.83
CA LEU A 88 26.58 26.51 31.58
C LEU A 88 27.17 27.91 31.70
N SER A 89 27.11 28.52 32.89
CA SER A 89 27.78 29.79 33.21
C SER A 89 29.30 29.75 33.03
N ASP A 90 29.91 28.58 33.16
CA ASP A 90 31.36 28.42 33.22
C ASP A 90 31.96 28.19 31.81
N VAL A 91 31.10 27.92 30.82
CA VAL A 91 31.40 27.84 29.38
C VAL A 91 30.86 29.04 28.58
N ALA A 92 29.96 29.86 29.16
CA ALA A 92 29.49 31.10 28.55
C ALA A 92 30.66 32.04 28.19
N GLY A 93 30.63 32.62 26.99
CA GLY A 93 31.73 33.45 26.46
C GLY A 93 32.98 32.66 26.00
N ARG A 94 32.99 31.33 26.13
CA ARG A 94 34.08 30.44 25.68
C ARG A 94 33.74 29.67 24.39
N ALA A 95 32.78 30.16 23.61
CA ALA A 95 32.39 29.58 22.31
C ALA A 95 33.57 29.42 21.33
N SER A 96 34.64 30.20 21.49
CA SER A 96 35.89 30.06 20.74
C SER A 96 36.57 28.69 20.90
N GLU A 97 36.36 27.99 22.02
CA GLU A 97 36.95 26.66 22.32
C GLU A 97 36.25 25.48 21.63
N PHE A 98 35.13 25.73 20.95
CA PHE A 98 34.27 24.71 20.35
C PHE A 98 34.05 24.98 18.86
N ASP A 99 33.83 23.93 18.07
CA ASP A 99 33.52 24.02 16.63
C ASP A 99 32.00 23.89 16.35
N ALA A 100 31.27 23.25 17.27
CA ALA A 100 29.82 23.08 17.20
C ALA A 100 29.15 23.14 18.58
N ILE A 101 27.87 23.49 18.61
CA ILE A 101 26.98 23.37 19.77
C ILE A 101 25.77 22.50 19.41
N PHE A 102 25.41 21.57 20.29
CA PHE A 102 24.31 20.61 20.10
C PHE A 102 23.37 20.59 21.32
N TYR A 103 22.07 20.63 21.06
CA TYR A 103 21.00 20.58 22.07
C TYR A 103 20.10 19.35 21.86
N PRO A 104 20.30 18.26 22.63
CA PRO A 104 19.31 17.20 22.79
C PRO A 104 17.97 17.75 23.31
N GLY A 105 16.85 17.13 22.92
CA GLY A 105 15.50 17.48 23.33
C GLY A 105 14.97 16.63 24.48
N GLY A 106 13.67 16.30 24.43
CA GLY A 106 12.83 16.02 25.59
C GLY A 106 12.18 17.29 26.14
N HIS A 107 11.16 17.17 27.00
CA HIS A 107 10.38 18.36 27.40
C HIS A 107 11.15 19.35 28.31
N GLY A 108 12.28 18.97 28.93
CA GLY A 108 13.05 19.84 29.82
C GLY A 108 13.55 21.17 29.19
N PRO A 109 14.17 21.17 27.99
CA PRO A 109 14.50 22.38 27.22
C PRO A 109 13.39 23.44 27.09
N MET A 110 12.11 23.04 27.07
CA MET A 110 10.95 23.94 27.01
C MET A 110 10.72 24.70 28.33
N VAL A 111 11.31 24.23 29.44
CA VAL A 111 11.14 24.80 30.78
C VAL A 111 12.31 25.71 31.16
N ASP A 112 13.56 25.32 30.89
CA ASP A 112 14.74 26.09 31.30
C ASP A 112 15.54 26.70 30.15
N LEU A 113 15.95 25.91 29.15
CA LEU A 113 16.86 26.36 28.09
C LEU A 113 16.28 27.45 27.17
N VAL A 114 14.95 27.50 26.99
CA VAL A 114 14.24 28.60 26.30
C VAL A 114 14.38 29.96 27.01
N HIS A 115 14.63 29.95 28.33
CA HIS A 115 14.74 31.14 29.16
C HIS A 115 16.17 31.46 29.61
N ASP A 116 17.08 30.48 29.60
CA ASP A 116 18.46 30.64 30.09
C ASP A 116 19.28 31.66 29.27
N GLU A 117 19.78 32.70 29.93
CA GLU A 117 20.57 33.77 29.31
C GLU A 117 21.99 33.32 28.91
N HIS A 118 22.59 32.34 29.59
CA HIS A 118 23.90 31.81 29.21
C HIS A 118 23.81 31.03 27.89
N SER A 119 22.74 30.24 27.71
CA SER A 119 22.38 29.55 26.48
C SER A 119 22.18 30.53 25.31
N LYS A 120 21.36 31.58 25.50
CA LYS A 120 21.15 32.62 24.47
C LYS A 120 22.44 33.35 24.09
N ASN A 121 23.30 33.65 25.06
CA ASN A 121 24.60 34.29 24.82
C ASN A 121 25.55 33.36 24.06
N LEU A 122 25.61 32.08 24.41
CA LEU A 122 26.37 31.07 23.65
C LEU A 122 25.87 30.98 22.20
N LEU A 123 24.56 30.85 21.98
CA LEU A 123 23.99 30.81 20.63
C LEU A 123 24.33 32.05 19.80
N ARG A 124 24.35 33.24 20.40
CA ARG A 124 24.83 34.47 19.76
C ARG A 124 26.30 34.39 19.38
N ASP A 125 27.15 33.93 20.29
CA ASP A 125 28.59 33.81 20.07
C ASP A 125 28.90 32.79 18.95
N PHE A 126 28.29 31.60 18.99
CA PHE A 126 28.43 30.56 17.95
C PHE A 126 27.95 31.07 16.59
N HIS A 127 26.81 31.78 16.54
CA HIS A 127 26.29 32.39 15.31
C HIS A 127 27.26 33.45 14.77
N SER A 128 27.82 34.31 15.63
CA SER A 128 28.78 35.35 15.22
C SER A 128 30.11 34.78 14.70
N GLN A 129 30.44 33.54 15.06
CA GLN A 129 31.65 32.82 14.66
C GLN A 129 31.41 31.84 13.49
N GLU A 130 30.21 31.85 12.87
CA GLU A 130 29.81 30.95 11.78
C GLU A 130 29.98 29.44 12.10
N LYS A 131 29.81 29.10 13.38
CA LYS A 131 29.95 27.73 13.90
C LYS A 131 28.64 26.95 13.77
N VAL A 132 28.75 25.62 13.83
CA VAL A 132 27.58 24.74 13.72
C VAL A 132 26.71 24.90 14.96
N ILE A 133 25.44 25.26 14.76
CA ILE A 133 24.40 25.30 15.79
C ILE A 133 23.41 24.19 15.47
N SER A 134 23.16 23.31 16.44
CA SER A 134 22.37 22.11 16.18
C SER A 134 21.47 21.71 17.34
N ALA A 135 20.33 21.08 17.03
CA ALA A 135 19.38 20.59 18.02
C ALA A 135 18.47 19.50 17.46
N VAL A 136 17.77 18.75 18.32
CA VAL A 136 16.76 17.77 17.93
C VAL A 136 15.52 17.84 18.84
N CYS A 137 14.36 17.48 18.30
CA CYS A 137 13.09 17.37 19.02
C CYS A 137 12.69 18.69 19.69
N HIS A 138 12.65 18.74 21.02
CA HIS A 138 12.41 19.95 21.80
C HIS A 138 13.65 20.82 22.05
N GLY A 139 14.86 20.33 21.75
CA GLY A 139 16.12 21.10 21.87
C GLY A 139 16.11 22.48 21.16
N PRO A 140 15.48 22.65 19.98
CA PRO A 140 15.30 23.94 19.33
C PRO A 140 14.53 25.00 20.16
N ALA A 141 13.90 24.62 21.28
CA ALA A 141 13.33 25.57 22.24
C ALA A 141 14.37 26.59 22.75
N ALA A 142 15.66 26.21 22.82
CA ALA A 142 16.75 27.13 23.13
C ALA A 142 16.92 28.25 22.10
N PHE A 143 16.46 28.04 20.85
CA PHE A 143 16.70 28.96 19.73
C PHE A 143 15.64 30.06 19.59
N VAL A 144 14.41 29.81 20.05
CA VAL A 144 13.24 30.67 19.75
C VAL A 144 13.38 32.12 20.26
N ASN A 145 14.15 32.33 21.32
CA ASN A 145 14.43 33.64 21.92
C ASN A 145 15.88 34.13 21.70
N ALA A 146 16.70 33.37 20.99
CA ALA A 146 18.12 33.70 20.81
C ALA A 146 18.29 34.74 19.69
N THR A 147 19.14 35.75 19.94
CA THR A 147 19.34 36.89 19.05
C THR A 147 20.79 37.05 18.63
N THR A 148 21.00 37.44 17.38
CA THR A 148 22.26 37.95 16.83
C THR A 148 22.71 39.23 17.54
N ALA A 149 23.94 39.70 17.28
CA ALA A 149 24.45 40.95 17.84
C ALA A 149 23.68 42.22 17.39
N SER A 150 22.93 42.16 16.27
CA SER A 150 22.03 43.26 15.84
C SER A 150 20.66 43.24 16.54
N GLY A 151 20.37 42.22 17.36
CA GLY A 151 19.09 42.03 18.02
C GLY A 151 18.06 41.25 17.19
N GLU A 152 18.37 40.84 15.97
CA GLU A 152 17.50 39.97 15.17
C GLU A 152 17.56 38.52 15.66
N LEU A 153 16.43 37.80 15.65
CA LEU A 153 16.37 36.37 16.01
C LEU A 153 17.30 35.53 15.11
N ILE A 154 18.05 34.59 15.70
CA ILE A 154 18.98 33.73 14.94
C ILE A 154 18.28 32.82 13.92
N LEU A 155 16.98 32.56 14.11
CA LEU A 155 16.16 31.78 13.19
C LEU A 155 15.58 32.60 12.04
N LYS A 156 15.65 33.94 12.07
CA LYS A 156 14.93 34.81 11.12
C LYS A 156 15.29 34.48 9.66
N GLY A 157 14.33 33.96 8.91
CA GLY A 157 14.50 33.58 7.51
C GLY A 157 15.23 32.26 7.28
N LYS A 158 15.52 31.47 8.33
CA LYS A 158 16.10 30.12 8.27
C LYS A 158 15.03 29.05 8.20
N GLN A 159 15.28 27.98 7.45
CA GLN A 159 14.50 26.75 7.60
C GLN A 159 14.87 26.05 8.91
N VAL A 160 13.86 25.58 9.64
CA VAL A 160 14.03 24.95 10.96
C VAL A 160 13.00 23.85 11.16
N THR A 161 13.33 22.85 11.97
CA THR A 161 12.40 21.84 12.48
C THR A 161 12.61 21.63 13.99
N GLY A 162 11.75 20.81 14.59
CA GLY A 162 11.63 20.53 16.01
C GLY A 162 10.31 19.80 16.25
N PHE A 163 10.02 19.37 17.47
CA PHE A 163 8.83 18.57 17.76
C PHE A 163 7.55 19.32 17.36
N ASP A 164 6.61 18.62 16.71
CA ASP A 164 5.43 19.21 16.09
C ASP A 164 4.20 19.16 17.00
N ASP A 165 3.21 20.02 16.75
CA ASP A 165 2.03 20.13 17.62
C ASP A 165 1.24 18.81 17.67
N VAL A 166 1.28 18.02 16.58
CA VAL A 166 0.64 16.69 16.50
C VAL A 166 1.33 15.67 17.41
N GLY A 167 2.67 15.67 17.45
CA GLY A 167 3.42 14.85 18.40
C GLY A 167 3.16 15.25 19.85
N GLU A 168 3.12 16.56 20.13
CA GLU A 168 2.85 17.09 21.47
C GLU A 168 1.46 16.63 22.01
N GLU A 169 0.46 16.61 21.13
CA GLU A 169 -0.88 16.08 21.41
C GLU A 169 -0.86 14.57 21.67
N MET A 170 -0.12 13.78 20.88
CA MET A 170 0.02 12.32 21.08
C MET A 170 0.63 11.97 22.45
N PHE A 171 1.65 12.71 22.90
CA PHE A 171 2.27 12.49 24.21
C PHE A 171 1.50 13.16 25.37
N LYS A 172 0.43 13.92 25.08
CA LYS A 172 -0.43 14.60 26.06
C LYS A 172 0.35 15.57 26.96
N PHE A 173 1.21 16.38 26.34
CA PHE A 173 1.93 17.49 26.98
C PHE A 173 1.48 18.89 26.49
N THR A 174 0.59 18.98 25.49
CA THR A 174 0.10 20.25 24.92
C THR A 174 -0.52 21.21 25.96
N GLU A 175 -1.20 20.68 26.98
CA GLU A 175 -1.77 21.47 28.09
C GLU A 175 -0.79 21.69 29.25
N ASP A 176 0.33 20.98 29.28
CA ASP A 176 1.39 21.10 30.30
C ASP A 176 2.44 22.17 29.95
N MET A 177 2.65 22.44 28.66
CA MET A 177 3.66 23.37 28.15
C MET A 177 3.13 24.81 28.04
N ASP A 178 3.96 25.79 28.44
CA ASP A 178 3.62 27.22 28.37
C ASP A 178 3.48 27.76 26.93
N PHE A 179 3.94 27.01 25.91
CA PHE A 179 3.81 27.36 24.49
C PHE A 179 3.99 26.14 23.58
N SER A 180 3.45 26.22 22.36
CA SER A 180 3.70 25.27 21.27
C SER A 180 5.06 25.54 20.60
N LEU A 181 5.89 24.50 20.48
CA LEU A 181 7.22 24.62 19.89
C LEU A 181 7.17 24.88 18.38
N GLU A 182 6.38 24.11 17.63
CA GLU A 182 6.16 24.31 16.18
C GLU A 182 5.78 25.76 15.87
N ARG A 183 4.85 26.33 16.65
CA ARG A 183 4.39 27.71 16.48
C ARG A 183 5.48 28.73 16.78
N ARG A 184 6.22 28.59 17.88
CA ARG A 184 7.32 29.52 18.21
C ARG A 184 8.48 29.42 17.22
N LEU A 185 8.80 28.23 16.71
CA LEU A 185 9.80 28.06 15.64
C LEU A 185 9.29 28.66 14.32
N GLY A 186 8.02 28.51 13.99
CA GLY A 186 7.36 29.16 12.85
C GLY A 186 7.41 30.68 12.95
N GLU A 187 7.06 31.26 14.09
CA GLU A 187 7.13 32.70 14.35
C GLU A 187 8.58 33.22 14.26
N ALA A 188 9.52 32.59 14.97
CA ALA A 188 10.92 33.01 15.02
C ALA A 188 11.64 32.87 13.67
N SER A 189 11.23 31.91 12.84
CA SER A 189 11.78 31.70 11.49
C SER A 189 11.16 32.59 10.41
N GLY A 190 10.00 33.21 10.68
CA GLY A 190 9.23 33.94 9.67
C GLY A 190 8.45 33.02 8.73
N GLY A 191 7.85 31.95 9.27
CA GLY A 191 7.01 30.99 8.53
C GLY A 191 7.78 29.88 7.81
N LYS A 192 9.00 29.55 8.27
CA LYS A 192 9.88 28.55 7.64
C LYS A 192 10.14 27.32 8.51
N TYR A 193 9.21 27.02 9.41
CA TYR A 193 9.18 25.73 10.08
C TYR A 193 8.80 24.64 9.07
N VAL A 194 9.49 23.50 9.11
CA VAL A 194 9.29 22.34 8.21
C VAL A 194 9.17 21.08 9.06
N LYS A 195 8.24 20.18 8.72
CA LYS A 195 8.10 18.86 9.33
C LYS A 195 8.20 17.71 8.33
N ALA A 196 8.24 16.48 8.81
CA ALA A 196 8.08 15.26 8.05
C ALA A 196 6.68 15.24 7.41
N GLU A 197 6.58 14.74 6.18
CA GLU A 197 5.27 14.53 5.53
C GLU A 197 4.65 13.20 5.97
N GLU A 198 5.50 12.29 6.43
CA GLU A 198 5.20 10.94 6.87
C GLU A 198 4.58 10.90 8.27
N GLY A 199 4.78 11.92 9.12
CA GLY A 199 4.12 12.06 10.42
C GLY A 199 5.02 12.52 11.58
N PRO A 200 4.45 12.75 12.77
CA PRO A 200 5.14 13.37 13.92
C PRO A 200 6.34 12.59 14.44
N LEU A 201 6.38 11.27 14.20
CA LEU A 201 7.43 10.35 14.65
C LEU A 201 8.43 9.95 13.53
N ALA A 202 8.28 10.48 12.31
CA ALA A 202 9.15 10.16 11.19
C ALA A 202 10.44 11.00 11.18
N GLU A 203 11.54 10.43 10.69
CA GLU A 203 12.83 11.14 10.62
C GLU A 203 12.75 12.39 9.72
N LYS A 204 13.12 13.54 10.27
CA LYS A 204 13.26 14.79 9.52
C LYS A 204 14.44 15.59 10.05
N VAL A 205 15.43 15.79 9.19
CA VAL A 205 16.58 16.67 9.45
C VAL A 205 16.52 17.84 8.47
N VAL A 206 16.71 19.06 8.98
CA VAL A 206 16.76 20.31 8.22
C VAL A 206 18.12 20.95 8.42
N VAL A 207 18.84 21.20 7.31
CA VAL A 207 20.14 21.87 7.28
C VAL A 207 20.00 23.20 6.53
N ASP A 208 20.22 24.32 7.22
CA ASP A 208 20.26 25.67 6.65
C ASP A 208 21.61 26.33 6.95
N GLY A 209 22.58 26.04 6.09
CA GLY A 209 23.97 26.49 6.22
C GLY A 209 24.67 25.83 7.41
N LYS A 210 24.77 26.56 8.53
CA LYS A 210 25.35 26.08 9.80
C LYS A 210 24.32 25.75 10.87
N MET A 211 23.03 25.94 10.58
CA MET A 211 21.91 25.55 11.43
C MET A 211 21.47 24.13 11.06
N ILE A 212 21.44 23.20 12.02
CA ILE A 212 21.03 21.79 11.81
C ILE A 212 19.96 21.44 12.84
N THR A 213 18.75 21.12 12.41
CA THR A 213 17.67 20.73 13.33
C THR A 213 17.04 19.40 12.95
N GLY A 214 16.64 18.61 13.95
CA GLY A 214 15.89 17.37 13.77
C GLY A 214 14.53 17.42 14.47
N GLN A 215 13.51 16.77 13.90
CA GLN A 215 12.13 16.91 14.39
C GLN A 215 11.86 16.17 15.71
N ASN A 216 12.48 15.02 15.96
CA ASN A 216 12.02 14.04 16.96
C ASN A 216 13.13 13.00 17.27
N PRO A 217 12.90 12.02 18.18
CA PRO A 217 13.85 10.95 18.47
C PRO A 217 14.44 10.22 17.25
N ALA A 218 13.63 9.91 16.24
CA ALA A 218 14.09 9.23 15.02
C ALA A 218 15.10 10.07 14.22
N SER A 219 15.05 11.39 14.35
CA SER A 219 15.94 12.34 13.66
C SER A 219 17.32 12.47 14.30
N SER A 220 17.53 11.91 15.50
CA SER A 220 18.74 12.14 16.32
C SER A 220 20.02 11.66 15.64
N LYS A 221 19.98 10.47 15.03
CA LYS A 221 21.12 9.92 14.28
C LYS A 221 21.46 10.82 13.08
N GLY A 222 20.47 11.18 12.25
CA GLY A 222 20.67 12.03 11.08
C GLY A 222 21.25 13.42 11.43
N VAL A 223 20.76 14.07 12.51
CA VAL A 223 21.35 15.32 13.02
C VAL A 223 22.83 15.16 13.35
N ALA A 224 23.20 14.07 14.02
CA ALA A 224 24.59 13.79 14.38
C ALA A 224 25.49 13.51 13.17
N GLU A 225 24.96 12.85 12.13
CA GLU A 225 25.67 12.66 10.86
C GLU A 225 25.90 14.00 10.14
N GLU A 226 24.91 14.89 10.10
CA GLU A 226 25.06 16.24 9.51
C GLU A 226 26.03 17.12 10.30
N ILE A 227 26.07 17.04 11.64
CA ILE A 227 27.10 17.70 12.45
C ILE A 227 28.50 17.19 12.07
N ALA A 228 28.67 15.87 11.96
CA ALA A 228 29.96 15.27 11.56
C ALA A 228 30.38 15.68 10.13
N LYS A 229 29.43 15.81 9.19
CA LYS A 229 29.67 16.31 7.83
C LYS A 229 30.09 17.79 7.85
N ALA A 230 29.37 18.63 8.59
CA ALA A 230 29.62 20.06 8.71
C ALA A 230 30.96 20.40 9.41
N LEU A 231 31.51 19.46 10.18
CA LEU A 231 32.82 19.50 10.82
C LEU A 231 33.94 18.79 10.02
N GLY A 232 33.62 18.18 8.87
CA GLY A 232 34.60 17.49 8.02
C GLY A 232 35.16 16.17 8.58
N VAL A 233 34.48 15.55 9.55
CA VAL A 233 34.89 14.28 10.20
C VAL A 233 34.01 13.09 9.86
N PHE A 234 33.10 13.24 8.89
CA PHE A 234 32.28 12.17 8.35
C PHE A 234 33.04 11.37 7.30
N LEU A 235 33.41 10.12 7.62
CA LEU A 235 33.98 9.17 6.68
C LEU A 235 32.85 8.34 6.04
N PHE A 236 32.87 8.20 4.72
CA PHE A 236 32.03 7.23 4.02
C PHE A 236 32.58 5.81 4.28
N ASP A 237 31.88 5.02 5.09
CA ASP A 237 32.15 3.59 5.24
C ASP A 237 31.73 2.82 3.99
N VAL A 238 32.63 2.78 3.00
CA VAL A 238 32.48 1.94 1.81
C VAL A 238 33.07 0.55 2.12
N ASN A 239 32.17 -0.41 2.41
CA ASN A 239 32.39 -1.82 2.76
C ASN A 239 32.79 -2.13 4.22
N LEU A 240 31.84 -2.67 5.00
CA LEU A 240 31.86 -4.10 5.37
C LEU A 240 30.56 -4.55 6.10
N PRO A 241 30.00 -5.74 5.78
CA PRO A 241 29.31 -6.59 6.75
C PRO A 241 30.31 -7.50 7.46
N GLN A 242 30.18 -7.67 8.78
CA GLN A 242 31.04 -8.56 9.56
C GLN A 242 30.62 -10.04 9.42
N ARG A 243 31.59 -10.95 9.19
CA ARG A 243 31.68 -12.23 9.92
C ARG A 243 33.03 -12.98 9.71
N LEU A 244 33.75 -13.15 10.83
CA LEU A 244 34.60 -14.30 11.20
C LEU A 244 35.96 -14.59 10.48
N LYS A 245 37.04 -14.36 11.25
CA LYS A 245 38.32 -15.12 11.38
C LYS A 245 39.52 -14.84 10.43
N ASN A 246 40.69 -14.69 11.09
CA ASN A 246 42.09 -14.69 10.61
C ASN A 246 42.49 -15.98 9.84
N PRO A 247 43.72 -16.11 9.25
CA PRO A 247 44.83 -15.14 9.02
C PRO A 247 45.31 -15.07 7.55
N GLY A 248 45.90 -13.95 7.08
CA GLY A 248 46.26 -13.83 5.64
C GLY A 248 47.32 -12.81 5.17
N ASP A 249 48.02 -12.10 6.06
CA ASP A 249 48.86 -10.95 5.65
C ASP A 249 50.05 -11.27 4.71
N GLY A 250 50.48 -12.52 4.66
CA GLY A 250 51.58 -12.96 3.77
C GLY A 250 51.23 -12.95 2.29
N GLU A 251 50.00 -13.33 1.92
CA GLU A 251 49.58 -13.48 0.52
C GLU A 251 49.45 -12.11 -0.17
N ILE A 252 48.92 -11.12 0.55
CA ILE A 252 48.75 -9.74 0.07
C ILE A 252 50.11 -9.09 -0.21
N HIS A 253 51.12 -9.34 0.63
CA HIS A 253 52.47 -8.82 0.41
C HIS A 253 53.14 -9.46 -0.83
N ARG A 254 52.93 -10.76 -1.04
CA ARG A 254 53.45 -11.48 -2.21
C ARG A 254 52.83 -10.96 -3.52
N LEU A 255 51.51 -10.81 -3.55
CA LEU A 255 50.79 -10.31 -4.73
C LEU A 255 51.18 -8.87 -5.08
N ARG A 256 51.35 -8.00 -4.08
CA ARG A 256 51.82 -6.60 -4.30
C ARG A 256 53.24 -6.52 -4.87
N ALA A 257 54.14 -7.43 -4.47
CA ALA A 257 55.46 -7.50 -5.08
C ALA A 257 55.40 -7.94 -6.55
N GLN A 258 54.55 -8.93 -6.85
CA GLN A 258 54.40 -9.49 -8.20
C GLN A 258 53.78 -8.50 -9.20
N VAL A 259 52.82 -7.67 -8.77
CA VAL A 259 52.29 -6.56 -9.59
C VAL A 259 53.39 -5.54 -9.94
N LYS A 260 54.23 -5.18 -8.96
CA LYS A 260 55.30 -4.18 -9.16
C LYS A 260 56.42 -4.65 -10.10
N GLU A 261 56.68 -5.96 -10.14
CA GLU A 261 57.56 -6.60 -11.12
C GLU A 261 57.01 -6.45 -12.56
N LEU A 262 55.71 -6.74 -12.75
CA LEU A 262 55.02 -6.66 -14.05
C LEU A 262 54.89 -5.20 -14.54
N GLU A 263 54.63 -4.24 -13.64
CA GLU A 263 54.63 -2.81 -13.96
C GLU A 263 56.00 -2.29 -14.40
N GLY A 264 57.08 -2.90 -13.92
CA GLY A 264 58.45 -2.62 -14.40
C GLY A 264 58.66 -3.09 -15.83
N GLN A 265 58.26 -4.33 -16.13
CA GLN A 265 58.40 -4.96 -17.45
C GLN A 265 57.61 -4.22 -18.55
N LEU A 266 56.49 -3.59 -18.21
CA LEU A 266 55.67 -2.83 -19.16
C LEU A 266 56.30 -1.51 -19.65
N LYS A 267 57.31 -0.98 -18.94
CA LYS A 267 57.94 0.32 -19.28
C LYS A 267 59.04 0.25 -20.33
N ASP A 268 59.60 -0.94 -20.60
CA ASP A 268 60.67 -1.12 -21.58
C ASP A 268 60.15 -1.38 -23.01
N THR A 269 58.83 -1.55 -23.20
CA THR A 269 58.21 -1.73 -24.51
C THR A 269 57.86 -0.40 -25.20
N ASN A 270 58.81 0.11 -26.00
CA ASN A 270 58.55 1.17 -26.98
C ASN A 270 57.61 0.67 -28.09
N ILE A 271 56.38 1.18 -28.15
CA ILE A 271 55.43 0.97 -29.26
C ILE A 271 55.20 2.32 -29.96
N PRO A 272 55.32 2.42 -31.30
CA PRO A 272 55.17 3.70 -32.01
C PRO A 272 53.72 4.14 -32.12
N THR A 273 53.46 5.44 -31.93
CA THR A 273 52.15 6.06 -32.19
C THR A 273 51.90 6.19 -33.70
N PRO A 274 50.72 5.75 -34.22
CA PRO A 274 50.32 6.05 -35.60
C PRO A 274 49.90 7.52 -35.76
N PRO A 275 49.92 8.08 -36.99
CA PRO A 275 49.58 9.48 -37.24
C PRO A 275 48.06 9.75 -37.18
N ASP A 276 47.70 11.00 -36.88
CA ASP A 276 46.31 11.47 -36.86
C ASP A 276 45.65 11.36 -38.26
N GLU A 277 44.57 10.58 -38.36
CA GLU A 277 43.67 10.58 -39.53
C GLU A 277 42.35 11.31 -39.22
N ASP A 278 41.85 11.99 -40.25
CA ASP A 278 40.77 12.99 -40.21
C ASP A 278 39.38 12.36 -39.94
N ILE A 279 38.82 12.60 -38.74
CA ILE A 279 37.52 12.04 -38.31
C ILE A 279 36.32 12.81 -38.90
N SER A 280 36.39 13.19 -40.17
CA SER A 280 35.28 13.82 -40.91
C SER A 280 34.56 12.85 -41.87
N GLY A 281 35.05 11.61 -42.04
CA GLY A 281 34.49 10.61 -42.97
C GLY A 281 33.67 9.46 -42.35
N LEU A 282 33.64 9.29 -41.03
CA LEU A 282 33.09 8.08 -40.37
C LEU A 282 31.59 8.15 -39.99
N ILE A 283 30.85 9.16 -40.43
CA ILE A 283 29.39 9.24 -40.25
C ILE A 283 28.68 8.74 -41.52
N SER A 284 28.81 7.45 -41.84
CA SER A 284 27.84 6.79 -42.73
C SER A 284 27.80 5.27 -42.54
N GLN A 285 26.59 4.77 -42.28
CA GLN A 285 26.16 3.38 -42.48
C GLN A 285 26.80 2.29 -41.59
N ASP A 286 26.56 2.41 -40.29
CA ASP A 286 26.15 1.23 -39.52
C ASP A 286 24.73 1.49 -38.98
N SER A 287 23.76 0.66 -39.39
CA SER A 287 22.34 0.85 -39.05
C SER A 287 22.05 0.40 -37.62
N SER A 288 22.55 1.17 -36.66
CA SER A 288 22.07 1.11 -35.27
C SER A 288 20.55 1.34 -35.29
N PRO A 289 19.74 0.47 -34.66
CA PRO A 289 18.30 0.69 -34.59
C PRO A 289 18.06 2.01 -33.89
N SER A 290 17.46 2.96 -34.59
CA SER A 290 17.15 4.28 -34.03
C SER A 290 16.31 4.09 -32.77
N LEU A 291 16.82 4.59 -31.64
CA LEU A 291 16.06 4.69 -30.39
C LEU A 291 15.02 5.81 -30.56
N VAL A 292 13.98 5.52 -31.36
CA VAL A 292 12.81 6.38 -31.50
C VAL A 292 12.15 6.49 -30.11
N PRO A 293 11.98 7.70 -29.55
CA PRO A 293 11.30 7.88 -28.29
C PRO A 293 9.87 7.33 -28.35
N PHE A 294 9.51 6.46 -27.40
CA PHE A 294 8.17 5.90 -27.33
C PHE A 294 7.17 7.01 -26.97
N HIS A 295 6.27 7.35 -27.90
CA HIS A 295 5.11 8.20 -27.59
C HIS A 295 4.10 7.36 -26.80
N ASN A 296 4.14 7.53 -25.49
CA ASN A 296 3.32 6.76 -24.57
C ASN A 296 1.90 7.35 -24.52
N GLU A 297 0.91 6.62 -25.02
CA GLU A 297 -0.50 7.05 -25.00
C GLU A 297 -1.12 7.06 -23.58
N GLY A 298 -0.41 6.59 -22.54
CA GLY A 298 -0.91 6.57 -21.18
C GLY A 298 -1.07 7.96 -20.52
N VAL A 299 -1.64 7.97 -19.32
CA VAL A 299 -1.97 9.18 -18.54
C VAL A 299 -1.22 9.22 -17.22
N GLN A 300 -1.00 10.44 -16.73
CA GLN A 300 -0.56 10.72 -15.37
C GLN A 300 -1.76 11.15 -14.52
N PHE A 301 -2.01 10.42 -13.43
CA PHE A 301 -3.11 10.69 -12.51
C PHE A 301 -2.65 10.80 -11.08
N ASP A 302 -3.13 11.82 -10.38
CA ASP A 302 -3.21 11.76 -8.92
C ASP A 302 -4.44 10.94 -8.51
N THR A 303 -4.22 9.91 -7.70
CA THR A 303 -5.29 9.08 -7.11
C THR A 303 -5.59 9.45 -5.67
N ALA A 304 -4.71 10.21 -5.02
CA ALA A 304 -4.89 10.76 -3.68
C ALA A 304 -5.54 12.15 -3.78
N THR A 305 -6.12 12.62 -2.67
CA THR A 305 -6.51 14.02 -2.52
C THR A 305 -5.32 14.77 -1.93
N ALA A 306 -4.41 15.25 -2.78
CA ALA A 306 -3.31 16.09 -2.33
C ALA A 306 -3.82 17.41 -1.74
N ASN A 307 -3.43 17.70 -0.49
CA ASN A 307 -3.47 19.07 0.01
C ASN A 307 -2.46 19.92 -0.80
N GLN A 308 -2.82 21.17 -1.10
CA GLN A 308 -2.29 21.95 -2.22
C GLN A 308 -0.85 22.53 -2.04
N SER A 309 0.03 21.86 -1.28
CA SER A 309 1.35 22.38 -0.90
C SER A 309 2.57 21.63 -1.45
N SER A 310 2.39 20.52 -2.16
CA SER A 310 3.48 19.81 -2.86
C SER A 310 3.21 19.73 -4.38
N ALA A 311 4.25 19.50 -5.17
CA ALA A 311 4.09 19.23 -6.60
C ALA A 311 3.27 17.94 -6.80
N PRO A 312 2.27 17.91 -7.70
CA PRO A 312 1.32 16.81 -7.77
C PRO A 312 2.01 15.48 -8.07
N SER A 313 1.88 14.52 -7.15
CA SER A 313 2.53 13.19 -7.21
C SER A 313 1.77 12.26 -8.18
N THR A 314 1.75 12.65 -9.45
CA THR A 314 1.03 11.92 -10.48
C THR A 314 1.67 10.56 -10.78
N GLN A 315 0.81 9.56 -10.99
CA GLN A 315 1.17 8.18 -11.22
C GLN A 315 0.83 7.80 -12.66
N PHE A 316 1.72 7.04 -13.30
CA PHE A 316 1.50 6.59 -14.67
C PHE A 316 0.51 5.42 -14.75
N TYR A 317 -0.42 5.50 -15.71
CA TYR A 317 -1.35 4.45 -16.08
C TYR A 317 -1.45 4.34 -17.60
N GLY A 318 -1.19 3.16 -18.17
CA GLY A 318 -1.17 2.96 -19.63
C GLY A 318 -2.53 2.67 -20.26
N PRO A 319 -2.59 2.56 -21.60
CA PRO A 319 -3.85 2.58 -22.36
C PRO A 319 -4.82 1.41 -22.10
N SER A 320 -4.33 0.25 -21.65
CA SER A 320 -5.20 -0.87 -21.25
C SER A 320 -5.90 -0.66 -19.91
N SER A 321 -5.47 0.32 -19.11
CA SER A 321 -5.96 0.50 -17.74
C SER A 321 -7.36 1.09 -17.66
N THR A 322 -8.08 0.74 -16.60
CA THR A 322 -9.38 1.36 -16.28
C THR A 322 -9.20 2.85 -15.94
N TYR A 323 -8.07 3.23 -15.35
CA TYR A 323 -7.72 4.63 -15.06
C TYR A 323 -7.62 5.46 -16.34
N TYR A 324 -6.83 5.02 -17.32
CA TYR A 324 -6.74 5.66 -18.64
C TYR A 324 -8.12 5.81 -19.30
N PHE A 325 -8.93 4.76 -19.24
CA PHE A 325 -10.25 4.81 -19.85
C PHE A 325 -11.23 5.77 -19.14
N ILE A 326 -11.13 5.91 -17.81
CA ILE A 326 -11.83 6.94 -17.04
C ILE A 326 -11.39 8.36 -17.46
N HIS A 327 -10.11 8.54 -17.85
CA HIS A 327 -9.65 9.80 -18.49
C HIS A 327 -10.44 10.08 -19.78
N CYS A 328 -10.48 9.11 -20.70
CA CYS A 328 -11.20 9.27 -21.98
C CYS A 328 -12.70 9.60 -21.76
N ILE A 329 -13.35 8.94 -20.80
CA ILE A 329 -14.73 9.23 -20.40
C ILE A 329 -14.86 10.66 -19.87
N SER A 330 -13.98 11.09 -18.96
CA SER A 330 -14.00 12.44 -18.39
C SER A 330 -13.82 13.52 -19.47
N GLN A 331 -12.89 13.32 -20.42
CA GLN A 331 -12.69 14.25 -21.54
C GLN A 331 -13.93 14.33 -22.45
N ARG A 332 -14.56 13.20 -22.80
CA ARG A 332 -15.81 13.19 -23.58
C ARG A 332 -16.96 13.89 -22.85
N LEU A 333 -17.08 13.70 -21.53
CA LEU A 333 -18.09 14.38 -20.71
C LEU A 333 -17.86 15.89 -20.64
N LYS A 334 -16.61 16.34 -20.51
CA LYS A 334 -16.24 17.77 -20.59
C LYS A 334 -16.57 18.37 -21.97
N ALA A 335 -16.34 17.62 -23.05
CA ALA A 335 -16.59 18.08 -24.43
C ALA A 335 -18.08 18.18 -24.83
N ASN A 336 -18.95 17.33 -24.27
CA ASN A 336 -20.36 17.25 -24.66
C ASN A 336 -21.28 18.24 -23.90
N SER A 337 -20.74 19.22 -23.17
CA SER A 337 -21.50 20.18 -22.33
C SER A 337 -22.36 19.56 -21.22
N LEU A 338 -22.26 18.24 -20.98
CA LEU A 338 -22.95 17.50 -19.90
C LEU A 338 -22.30 17.73 -18.52
N ALA A 339 -21.69 18.90 -18.33
CA ALA A 339 -20.89 19.26 -17.17
C ALA A 339 -21.73 20.02 -16.13
N LEU A 340 -21.56 19.64 -14.86
CA LEU A 340 -21.87 20.48 -13.71
C LEU A 340 -20.56 21.07 -13.21
N ASN A 341 -20.41 22.39 -13.36
CA ASN A 341 -19.24 23.20 -13.00
C ASN A 341 -17.95 22.85 -13.77
N ALA A 342 -17.07 23.84 -13.93
CA ALA A 342 -15.81 23.69 -14.67
C ALA A 342 -14.76 22.80 -13.96
N ASP A 343 -15.03 22.41 -12.70
CA ASP A 343 -14.06 21.87 -11.75
C ASP A 343 -14.16 20.35 -11.53
N GLN A 344 -15.02 19.60 -12.27
CA GLN A 344 -15.05 18.13 -12.17
C GLN A 344 -13.82 17.51 -12.85
N GLU A 345 -12.75 17.38 -12.07
CA GLU A 345 -11.54 16.65 -12.44
C GLU A 345 -11.76 15.13 -12.51
N PRO A 346 -11.00 14.38 -13.33
CA PRO A 346 -11.29 12.97 -13.59
C PRO A 346 -11.17 12.06 -12.36
N HIS A 347 -10.46 12.50 -11.31
CA HIS A 347 -10.39 11.80 -10.03
C HIS A 347 -11.77 11.59 -9.37
N SER A 348 -12.75 12.43 -9.70
CA SER A 348 -14.15 12.33 -9.21
C SER A 348 -14.90 11.11 -9.73
N LEU A 349 -14.43 10.48 -10.81
CA LEU A 349 -14.98 9.25 -11.38
C LEU A 349 -14.28 7.97 -10.86
N ILE A 350 -13.19 8.12 -10.11
CA ILE A 350 -12.49 7.00 -9.46
C ILE A 350 -13.13 6.79 -8.06
N PRO A 351 -13.55 5.57 -7.69
CA PRO A 351 -14.14 5.28 -6.39
C PRO A 351 -13.21 5.62 -5.22
N ASN A 352 -13.80 6.06 -4.11
CA ASN A 352 -13.08 6.16 -2.86
C ASN A 352 -12.71 4.75 -2.37
N SER A 353 -11.47 4.56 -1.98
CA SER A 353 -10.95 3.30 -1.45
C SER A 353 -9.99 3.59 -0.29
N ALA A 354 -9.57 2.54 0.42
CA ALA A 354 -8.62 2.67 1.53
C ALA A 354 -7.29 3.32 1.09
N SER A 355 -6.90 3.23 -0.19
CA SER A 355 -5.72 3.91 -0.75
C SER A 355 -5.79 5.44 -0.69
N ARG A 356 -6.99 6.03 -0.75
CA ARG A 356 -7.16 7.50 -0.65
C ARG A 356 -6.96 8.03 0.76
N SER A 357 -7.17 7.19 1.76
CA SER A 357 -7.08 7.53 3.18
C SER A 357 -5.85 6.89 3.83
N MET A 358 -4.95 6.27 3.04
CA MET A 358 -3.79 5.55 3.57
C MET A 358 -2.83 6.48 4.32
N VAL A 359 -2.73 7.74 3.87
CA VAL A 359 -2.00 8.83 4.54
C VAL A 359 -2.48 9.06 5.98
N ASN A 360 -3.76 8.76 6.27
CA ASN A 360 -4.35 8.91 7.60
C ASN A 360 -4.29 7.62 8.45
N VAL A 361 -3.95 6.46 7.87
CA VAL A 361 -4.14 5.14 8.50
C VAL A 361 -2.83 4.35 8.67
N ILE A 362 -1.74 4.80 8.05
CA ILE A 362 -0.39 4.32 8.41
C ILE A 362 0.07 4.90 9.76
N ASN A 363 -0.53 6.03 10.19
CA ASN A 363 -0.09 6.81 11.35
C ASN A 363 -0.92 6.61 12.64
N THR A 364 -1.93 5.74 12.64
CA THR A 364 -2.61 5.30 13.88
C THR A 364 -1.77 4.23 14.58
N PRO A 365 -1.26 4.44 15.80
CA PRO A 365 -0.57 3.40 16.56
C PRO A 365 -1.53 2.26 16.94
N ASP A 366 -1.00 1.07 17.22
CA ASP A 366 -1.76 -0.11 17.69
C ASP A 366 -2.49 0.10 19.06
N ALA A 367 -2.46 1.31 19.63
CA ALA A 367 -2.96 1.66 20.95
C ALA A 367 -4.40 2.20 21.01
N GLU A 368 -4.98 2.68 19.90
CA GLU A 368 -6.32 3.32 19.91
C GLU A 368 -7.50 2.34 19.70
N LEU A 369 -7.26 1.04 19.88
CA LEU A 369 -8.30 0.01 19.81
C LEU A 369 -8.78 -0.47 21.20
N ASP A 370 -8.26 0.14 22.27
CA ASP A 370 -8.71 -0.04 23.65
C ASP A 370 -9.32 1.25 24.24
N GLU A 371 -10.34 1.04 25.10
CA GLU A 371 -10.92 1.98 26.08
C GLU A 371 -11.70 3.24 25.63
N HIS A 372 -13.00 3.01 25.37
CA HIS A 372 -14.12 3.65 26.09
C HIS A 372 -15.24 2.57 26.18
N GLN A 373 -15.91 2.24 27.29
CA GLN A 373 -15.82 2.50 28.75
C GLN A 373 -16.30 1.18 29.45
N THR A 374 -16.22 0.90 30.76
CA THR A 374 -15.99 1.69 32.00
C THR A 374 -15.43 0.76 33.10
N SER A 375 -15.10 1.28 34.30
CA SER A 375 -14.79 0.48 35.50
C SER A 375 -16.01 -0.30 36.05
N ASP A 376 -15.83 -1.59 36.40
CA ASP A 376 -16.45 -2.17 37.59
C ASP A 376 -15.76 -3.46 38.05
N ASN A 377 -15.60 -3.63 39.37
CA ASN A 377 -14.90 -4.76 39.98
C ASN A 377 -15.79 -6.02 40.06
N VAL A 378 -15.90 -6.79 38.97
CA VAL A 378 -16.48 -8.15 39.01
C VAL A 378 -15.67 -9.10 38.12
N VAL A 379 -15.25 -10.24 38.66
CA VAL A 379 -14.65 -11.34 37.88
C VAL A 379 -15.75 -12.01 37.04
N PRO A 380 -15.75 -11.94 35.70
CA PRO A 380 -16.86 -12.44 34.89
C PRO A 380 -16.76 -13.95 34.60
N THR A 381 -17.89 -14.63 34.66
CA THR A 381 -18.01 -16.09 34.48
C THR A 381 -18.00 -16.53 33.02
N ARG A 382 -17.61 -17.79 32.80
CA ARG A 382 -17.37 -18.44 31.50
C ARG A 382 -18.66 -18.74 30.70
N ALA A 383 -19.26 -17.75 30.03
CA ALA A 383 -20.18 -17.95 28.90
C ALA A 383 -20.45 -16.67 28.08
N THR A 384 -20.68 -16.84 26.77
CA THR A 384 -21.26 -15.83 25.83
C THR A 384 -20.53 -14.49 25.65
N HIS A 385 -19.49 -14.46 24.81
CA HIS A 385 -19.14 -13.26 24.03
C HIS A 385 -19.37 -13.53 22.53
N LYS A 386 -20.11 -12.64 21.85
CA LYS A 386 -20.26 -12.65 20.39
C LYS A 386 -19.04 -11.96 19.76
N LEU A 387 -18.44 -12.59 18.76
CA LEU A 387 -17.36 -12.02 17.95
C LEU A 387 -17.82 -10.72 17.29
N THR A 388 -17.10 -9.63 17.55
CA THR A 388 -17.28 -8.33 16.88
C THR A 388 -15.91 -7.76 16.50
N GLU A 389 -15.89 -6.74 15.65
CA GLU A 389 -14.66 -6.08 15.16
C GLU A 389 -13.80 -5.55 16.33
N LYS A 390 -14.46 -5.06 17.40
CA LYS A 390 -13.85 -4.64 18.69
C LYS A 390 -13.22 -5.79 19.50
N THR A 391 -13.37 -7.04 19.08
CA THR A 391 -12.79 -8.25 19.69
C THR A 391 -11.64 -8.83 18.86
N LEU A 392 -11.37 -8.28 17.68
CA LEU A 392 -10.25 -8.64 16.80
C LEU A 392 -9.12 -7.61 16.85
N SER A 393 -9.33 -6.53 17.60
CA SER A 393 -8.54 -5.30 17.54
C SER A 393 -7.57 -5.11 18.72
N GLY A 394 -7.61 -6.00 19.72
CA GLY A 394 -6.80 -5.91 20.94
C GLY A 394 -6.07 -7.23 21.23
N LYS A 395 -4.79 -7.30 20.87
CA LYS A 395 -3.81 -8.39 21.14
C LYS A 395 -4.11 -9.71 20.42
N ASP A 396 -3.13 -10.62 20.43
CA ASP A 396 -3.07 -11.78 19.54
C ASP A 396 -4.34 -12.65 19.54
N LEU A 397 -4.71 -13.13 18.34
CA LEU A 397 -5.82 -14.06 18.16
C LEU A 397 -5.57 -15.33 18.98
N SER A 398 -6.60 -15.80 19.70
CA SER A 398 -6.53 -17.11 20.36
C SER A 398 -6.35 -18.25 19.34
N ALA A 399 -5.79 -19.38 19.77
CA ALA A 399 -5.58 -20.56 18.91
C ALA A 399 -6.86 -20.98 18.15
N THR A 400 -8.03 -20.86 18.80
CA THR A 400 -9.34 -21.17 18.20
C THR A 400 -9.75 -20.14 17.13
N GLN A 401 -9.43 -18.86 17.32
CA GLN A 401 -9.69 -17.81 16.32
C GLN A 401 -8.73 -17.94 15.14
N GLU A 402 -7.43 -18.17 15.38
CA GLU A 402 -6.47 -18.43 14.30
C GLU A 402 -6.89 -19.67 13.50
N ALA A 403 -7.23 -20.79 14.17
CA ALA A 403 -7.70 -22.01 13.50
C ALA A 403 -8.95 -21.75 12.63
N PHE A 404 -9.96 -21.04 13.15
CA PHE A 404 -11.14 -20.67 12.37
C PHE A 404 -10.78 -19.91 11.08
N PHE A 405 -9.92 -18.89 11.15
CA PHE A 405 -9.51 -18.16 9.95
C PHE A 405 -8.63 -19.01 9.02
N LEU A 406 -7.71 -19.82 9.55
CA LEU A 406 -6.85 -20.69 8.74
C LEU A 406 -7.61 -21.79 8.01
N ASP A 407 -8.68 -22.34 8.58
CA ASP A 407 -9.53 -23.32 7.89
C ASP A 407 -10.26 -22.70 6.68
N LEU A 408 -10.63 -21.41 6.75
CA LEU A 408 -11.20 -20.68 5.60
C LEU A 408 -10.20 -20.53 4.45
N PHE A 409 -8.88 -20.63 4.67
CA PHE A 409 -7.85 -20.41 3.64
C PHE A 409 -7.99 -21.36 2.45
N TRP A 410 -8.27 -22.64 2.73
CA TRP A 410 -8.24 -23.73 1.76
C TRP A 410 -9.41 -23.61 0.76
N ASP A 411 -10.59 -23.27 1.27
CA ASP A 411 -11.79 -23.02 0.46
C ASP A 411 -11.83 -21.62 -0.18
N SER A 412 -11.10 -20.64 0.39
CA SER A 412 -11.01 -19.27 -0.15
C SER A 412 -9.82 -19.10 -1.11
N TRP A 413 -8.65 -18.76 -0.58
CA TRP A 413 -7.51 -18.31 -1.38
C TRP A 413 -6.76 -19.44 -2.08
N HIS A 414 -6.56 -20.57 -1.41
CA HIS A 414 -5.80 -21.71 -1.95
C HIS A 414 -6.40 -22.26 -3.24
N CYS A 415 -7.74 -22.33 -3.32
CA CYS A 415 -8.44 -22.83 -4.52
C CYS A 415 -8.11 -22.03 -5.80
N CYS A 416 -7.70 -20.77 -5.68
CA CYS A 416 -7.27 -19.95 -6.82
C CYS A 416 -5.74 -19.81 -6.95
N TYR A 417 -5.00 -20.09 -5.89
CA TYR A 417 -3.57 -19.84 -5.75
C TYR A 417 -2.93 -20.94 -4.86
N GLN A 418 -2.62 -22.08 -5.46
CA GLN A 418 -2.02 -23.27 -4.83
C GLN A 418 -0.52 -23.07 -4.51
N LEU A 419 -0.23 -22.00 -3.77
CA LEU A 419 1.12 -21.55 -3.46
C LEU A 419 1.73 -22.28 -2.25
N LEU A 420 0.88 -22.83 -1.37
CA LEU A 420 1.23 -23.55 -0.16
C LEU A 420 0.78 -25.02 -0.25
N ASP A 421 1.53 -25.90 0.41
CA ASP A 421 1.17 -27.29 0.64
C ASP A 421 0.40 -27.39 1.98
N GLU A 422 -0.77 -28.02 1.99
CA GLU A 422 -1.68 -27.98 3.14
C GLU A 422 -1.11 -28.73 4.36
N GLU A 423 -0.54 -29.91 4.15
CA GLU A 423 0.06 -30.72 5.21
C GLU A 423 1.28 -30.01 5.81
N GLU A 424 2.17 -29.48 4.96
CA GLU A 424 3.37 -28.76 5.37
C GLU A 424 3.02 -27.48 6.15
N PHE A 425 2.05 -26.68 5.68
CA PHE A 425 1.61 -25.48 6.39
C PHE A 425 0.94 -25.82 7.74
N LYS A 426 0.08 -26.84 7.79
CA LYS A 426 -0.57 -27.26 9.05
C LYS A 426 0.44 -27.81 10.05
N ALA A 427 1.46 -28.54 9.59
CA ALA A 427 2.56 -29.01 10.42
C ALA A 427 3.42 -27.86 10.96
N HIS A 428 3.79 -26.89 10.09
CA HIS A 428 4.51 -25.67 10.48
C HIS A 428 3.72 -24.88 11.52
N TYR A 429 2.45 -24.58 11.25
CA TYR A 429 1.55 -23.88 12.16
C TYR A 429 1.49 -24.55 13.55
N LYS A 430 1.32 -25.87 13.59
CA LYS A 430 1.31 -26.62 14.86
C LYS A 430 2.64 -26.48 15.63
N SER A 431 3.78 -26.48 14.94
CA SER A 431 5.10 -26.38 15.57
C SER A 431 5.39 -25.04 16.27
N LEU A 432 4.63 -23.99 15.94
CA LEU A 432 4.77 -22.66 16.52
C LEU A 432 4.12 -22.53 17.91
N TRP A 433 3.31 -23.50 18.34
CA TRP A 433 2.68 -23.53 19.65
C TRP A 433 3.55 -24.30 20.67
N ASN A 434 3.72 -23.73 21.87
CA ASN A 434 4.48 -24.38 22.94
C ASN A 434 3.56 -25.32 23.76
N GLU A 435 3.63 -26.63 23.52
CA GLU A 435 2.98 -27.60 24.42
C GLU A 435 3.71 -27.63 25.78
N PRO A 436 3.02 -27.61 26.95
CA PRO A 436 1.60 -27.33 27.17
C PRO A 436 1.32 -25.95 27.81
N ILE A 437 2.32 -25.07 27.93
CA ILE A 437 2.24 -23.80 28.69
C ILE A 437 2.57 -22.61 27.79
N GLY A 438 1.69 -22.30 26.85
CA GLY A 438 1.79 -21.12 25.99
C GLY A 438 0.42 -20.62 25.53
N ASN A 439 0.07 -19.40 25.91
CA ASN A 439 -1.17 -18.73 25.46
C ASN A 439 -1.00 -18.00 24.11
N ALA A 440 0.21 -17.99 23.54
CA ALA A 440 0.54 -17.30 22.29
C ALA A 440 1.42 -18.19 21.40
N ARG A 441 1.18 -18.10 20.10
CA ARG A 441 1.98 -18.71 19.03
C ARG A 441 3.31 -17.96 18.87
N LYS A 442 4.38 -18.65 18.46
CA LYS A 442 5.60 -17.99 17.97
C LYS A 442 5.30 -17.21 16.69
N ASP A 443 5.85 -16.00 16.59
CA ASP A 443 5.78 -15.18 15.38
C ASP A 443 6.26 -15.97 14.15
N SER A 444 5.52 -15.84 13.04
CA SER A 444 5.88 -16.42 11.74
C SER A 444 5.27 -15.57 10.63
N PRO A 445 6.08 -15.04 9.70
CA PRO A 445 5.58 -14.17 8.66
C PRO A 445 4.58 -14.86 7.74
N LEU A 446 4.78 -16.15 7.47
CA LEU A 446 3.89 -16.94 6.61
C LEU A 446 2.51 -17.13 7.23
N VAL A 447 2.44 -17.49 8.52
CA VAL A 447 1.16 -17.65 9.21
C VAL A 447 0.44 -16.31 9.33
N ASP A 448 1.17 -15.24 9.64
CA ASP A 448 0.58 -13.90 9.79
C ASP A 448 -0.05 -13.39 8.48
N ILE A 449 0.62 -13.53 7.33
CA ILE A 449 0.03 -13.05 6.06
C ILE A 449 -1.12 -13.93 5.57
N VAL A 450 -1.07 -15.25 5.83
CA VAL A 450 -2.18 -16.16 5.53
C VAL A 450 -3.40 -15.80 6.39
N LEU A 451 -3.21 -15.57 7.70
CA LEU A 451 -4.27 -15.06 8.57
C LEU A 451 -4.83 -13.73 8.09
N ALA A 452 -3.99 -12.76 7.69
CA ALA A 452 -4.45 -11.46 7.20
C ALA A 452 -5.38 -11.60 5.97
N LEU A 453 -5.02 -12.44 5.00
CA LEU A 453 -5.86 -12.77 3.85
C LEU A 453 -7.15 -13.47 4.28
N CYS A 454 -7.07 -14.41 5.22
CA CYS A 454 -8.26 -15.09 5.74
C CYS A 454 -9.19 -14.15 6.50
N MET A 455 -8.68 -13.11 7.16
CA MET A 455 -9.52 -12.09 7.81
C MET A 455 -10.24 -11.21 6.79
N GLN A 456 -9.62 -10.87 5.65
CA GLN A 456 -10.30 -10.13 4.56
C GLN A 456 -11.57 -10.83 4.06
N PHE A 457 -11.58 -12.17 4.09
CA PHE A 457 -12.74 -12.99 3.73
C PHE A 457 -13.62 -13.30 4.96
N GLY A 458 -13.05 -13.81 6.05
CA GLY A 458 -13.79 -14.30 7.22
C GLY A 458 -14.59 -13.23 7.96
N VAL A 459 -14.14 -11.97 7.97
CA VAL A 459 -14.91 -10.86 8.56
C VAL A 459 -16.25 -10.65 7.86
N THR A 460 -16.40 -11.03 6.58
CA THR A 460 -17.69 -10.92 5.86
C THR A 460 -18.68 -12.02 6.23
N LEU A 461 -18.22 -13.09 6.87
CA LEU A 461 -19.05 -14.20 7.37
C LEU A 461 -19.55 -13.95 8.80
N LEU A 462 -18.99 -12.95 9.51
CA LEU A 462 -19.39 -12.62 10.87
C LEU A 462 -20.73 -11.84 10.89
N PRO A 463 -21.60 -12.07 11.89
CA PRO A 463 -22.88 -11.36 11.99
C PRO A 463 -22.68 -9.83 12.13
N ARG A 464 -23.07 -9.07 11.10
CA ARG A 464 -23.07 -7.59 11.14
C ARG A 464 -24.26 -7.08 11.95
N GLN A 465 -24.08 -5.97 12.67
CA GLN A 465 -25.21 -5.24 13.27
C GLN A 465 -26.10 -4.66 12.16
N SER A 466 -27.40 -4.88 12.24
CA SER A 466 -28.38 -4.43 11.25
C SER A 466 -28.36 -2.91 11.10
N GLY A 467 -28.11 -2.42 9.88
CA GLY A 467 -28.17 -1.00 9.52
C GLY A 467 -26.84 -0.33 9.16
N TYR A 468 -25.69 -0.94 9.45
CA TYR A 468 -24.36 -0.35 9.18
C TYR A 468 -23.74 -0.83 7.87
N LYS A 469 -23.46 0.10 6.95
CA LYS A 469 -22.70 -0.15 5.71
C LYS A 469 -21.20 -0.30 5.99
N ALA A 470 -20.44 -0.83 5.04
CA ALA A 470 -18.99 -0.83 5.11
C ALA A 470 -18.44 0.62 5.00
N GLU A 471 -17.66 1.02 5.99
CA GLU A 471 -16.99 2.33 6.06
C GLU A 471 -15.51 2.16 5.69
N ILE A 472 -15.00 3.04 4.83
CA ILE A 472 -13.62 2.93 4.31
C ILE A 472 -12.62 3.05 5.48
N ASN A 473 -11.70 2.08 5.53
CA ASN A 473 -10.70 1.85 6.59
C ASN A 473 -11.19 1.39 7.97
N SER A 474 -12.36 1.86 8.45
CA SER A 474 -12.84 1.55 9.81
C SER A 474 -13.62 0.23 9.90
N ARG A 475 -14.37 -0.12 8.84
CA ARG A 475 -15.27 -1.30 8.77
C ARG A 475 -15.29 -1.95 7.38
N ASP A 476 -14.19 -1.80 6.65
CA ASP A 476 -14.00 -2.35 5.30
C ASP A 476 -13.26 -3.68 5.42
N ALA A 477 -13.92 -4.77 5.03
CA ALA A 477 -13.32 -6.10 5.09
C ALA A 477 -12.03 -6.19 4.26
N ALA A 478 -11.88 -5.34 3.23
CA ALA A 478 -10.68 -5.27 2.42
C ALA A 478 -9.40 -4.87 3.19
N VAL A 479 -9.49 -4.35 4.42
CA VAL A 479 -8.32 -3.99 5.26
C VAL A 479 -8.21 -4.76 6.57
N ALA A 480 -9.04 -5.80 6.78
CA ALA A 480 -9.00 -6.63 7.98
C ALA A 480 -7.67 -7.41 8.06
N GLY A 481 -7.11 -7.54 9.27
CA GLY A 481 -5.81 -8.21 9.48
C GLY A 481 -4.58 -7.37 9.17
N ARG A 482 -4.71 -6.03 9.04
CA ARG A 482 -3.60 -5.10 8.73
C ARG A 482 -2.38 -5.25 9.64
N TRP A 483 -2.57 -5.45 10.94
CA TRP A 483 -1.49 -5.61 11.91
C TRP A 483 -0.67 -6.89 11.67
N LEU A 484 -1.32 -7.98 11.23
CA LEU A 484 -0.65 -9.23 10.84
C LEU A 484 0.14 -9.04 9.53
N TYR A 485 -0.43 -8.35 8.54
CA TYR A 485 0.32 -7.93 7.35
C TYR A 485 1.56 -7.09 7.74
N GLN A 486 1.42 -6.12 8.65
CA GLN A 486 2.53 -5.30 9.14
C GLN A 486 3.58 -6.12 9.91
N ARG A 487 3.17 -7.06 10.78
CA ARG A 487 4.09 -7.97 11.48
C ARG A 487 4.84 -8.85 10.49
N CYS A 488 4.16 -9.42 9.49
CA CYS A 488 4.79 -10.14 8.38
C CYS A 488 5.87 -9.28 7.68
N GLN A 489 5.57 -8.03 7.31
CA GLN A 489 6.56 -7.14 6.67
C GLN A 489 7.79 -6.89 7.54
N ARG A 490 7.59 -6.66 8.85
CA ARG A 490 8.71 -6.48 9.81
C ARG A 490 9.58 -7.74 9.86
N LEU A 491 8.97 -8.91 9.97
CA LEU A 491 9.68 -10.20 10.09
C LEU A 491 10.51 -10.53 8.83
N ILE A 492 9.92 -10.42 7.62
CA ILE A 492 10.65 -10.76 6.37
C ILE A 492 11.71 -9.74 5.96
N SER A 493 11.75 -8.56 6.59
CA SER A 493 12.75 -7.51 6.24
C SER A 493 14.19 -7.98 6.46
N CYS A 494 14.41 -8.87 7.44
CA CYS A 494 15.70 -9.48 7.76
C CYS A 494 16.15 -10.56 6.76
N ASP A 495 15.22 -11.16 6.01
CA ASP A 495 15.49 -12.30 5.12
C ASP A 495 16.02 -11.88 3.74
N LEU A 496 15.98 -10.59 3.39
CA LEU A 496 16.23 -10.11 2.02
C LEU A 496 17.65 -10.41 1.49
N GLU A 497 18.63 -10.61 2.38
CA GLU A 497 20.00 -11.03 2.02
C GLU A 497 20.08 -12.53 1.66
N ARG A 498 19.17 -13.35 2.20
CA ARG A 498 19.14 -14.81 2.02
C ARG A 498 17.69 -15.30 1.91
N PRO A 499 16.95 -14.88 0.87
CA PRO A 499 15.55 -15.21 0.78
C PRO A 499 15.35 -16.72 0.63
N THR A 500 14.23 -17.20 1.15
CA THR A 500 13.76 -18.57 1.04
C THR A 500 12.49 -18.64 0.18
N LEU A 501 12.03 -19.86 -0.12
CA LEU A 501 10.70 -20.03 -0.73
C LEU A 501 9.60 -19.44 0.16
N GLU A 502 9.70 -19.55 1.49
CA GLU A 502 8.78 -18.89 2.42
C GLU A 502 8.83 -17.37 2.28
N THR A 503 10.03 -16.76 2.21
CA THR A 503 10.18 -15.31 1.99
C THR A 503 9.47 -14.86 0.70
N PHE A 504 9.58 -15.64 -0.38
CA PHE A 504 8.86 -15.39 -1.63
C PHE A 504 7.33 -15.56 -1.47
N GLN A 505 6.87 -16.63 -0.81
CA GLN A 505 5.45 -16.89 -0.57
C GLN A 505 4.82 -15.75 0.25
N CYS A 506 5.51 -15.27 1.28
CA CYS A 506 5.12 -14.12 2.09
C CYS A 506 4.99 -12.83 1.25
N GLN A 507 5.96 -12.53 0.38
CA GLN A 507 5.91 -11.36 -0.49
C GLN A 507 4.77 -11.44 -1.51
N LEU A 508 4.53 -12.62 -2.10
CA LEU A 508 3.45 -12.81 -3.08
C LEU A 508 2.07 -12.70 -2.42
N TRP A 509 1.86 -13.31 -1.25
CA TRP A 509 0.64 -13.14 -0.47
C TRP A 509 0.44 -11.70 0.02
N SER A 510 1.52 -10.99 0.34
CA SER A 510 1.51 -9.56 0.66
C SER A 510 1.02 -8.71 -0.52
N ALA A 511 1.43 -9.03 -1.75
CA ALA A 511 0.92 -8.38 -2.95
C ALA A 511 -0.59 -8.64 -3.18
N VAL A 512 -1.06 -9.88 -2.94
CA VAL A 512 -2.50 -10.21 -3.01
C VAL A 512 -3.30 -9.43 -1.97
N TYR A 513 -2.84 -9.40 -0.72
CA TYR A 513 -3.47 -8.66 0.38
C TYR A 513 -3.61 -7.17 0.05
N LEU A 514 -2.54 -6.55 -0.45
CA LEU A 514 -2.52 -5.14 -0.85
C LEU A 514 -3.45 -4.85 -2.05
N ALA A 515 -3.54 -5.77 -3.02
CA ALA A 515 -4.42 -5.61 -4.18
C ALA A 515 -5.90 -5.69 -3.78
N ASN A 516 -6.25 -6.61 -2.88
CA ASN A 516 -7.58 -6.70 -2.26
C ASN A 516 -7.91 -5.41 -1.49
N ALA A 517 -6.95 -4.85 -0.76
CA ALA A 517 -7.10 -3.59 -0.04
C ALA A 517 -7.12 -2.33 -0.94
N SER A 518 -7.14 -2.49 -2.27
CA SER A 518 -7.03 -1.43 -3.28
C SER A 518 -5.74 -0.60 -3.26
N TYR A 519 -4.69 -1.06 -2.58
CA TYR A 519 -3.36 -0.42 -2.56
C TYR A 519 -2.52 -0.79 -3.80
N GLN A 520 -3.05 -0.53 -5.00
CA GLN A 520 -2.54 -1.07 -6.27
C GLN A 520 -1.04 -0.80 -6.52
N ASN A 521 -0.53 0.39 -6.16
CA ASN A 521 0.90 0.70 -6.31
C ASN A 521 1.78 -0.09 -5.34
N MET A 522 1.35 -0.25 -4.09
CA MET A 522 2.09 -1.06 -3.12
C MET A 522 2.05 -2.53 -3.51
N ALA A 523 0.91 -3.03 -3.99
CA ALA A 523 0.80 -4.37 -4.55
C ALA A 523 1.79 -4.58 -5.71
N GLN A 524 1.89 -3.63 -6.66
CA GLN A 524 2.85 -3.74 -7.76
C GLN A 524 4.31 -3.64 -7.28
N ASN A 525 4.63 -2.74 -6.34
CA ASN A 525 5.97 -2.65 -5.76
C ASN A 525 6.37 -3.94 -5.04
N MET A 526 5.42 -4.54 -4.30
CA MET A 526 5.60 -5.84 -3.64
C MET A 526 5.82 -6.97 -4.66
N LEU A 527 5.09 -6.97 -5.79
CA LEU A 527 5.39 -7.89 -6.90
C LEU A 527 6.78 -7.66 -7.50
N GLY A 528 7.25 -6.42 -7.57
CA GLY A 528 8.62 -6.09 -7.98
C GLY A 528 9.67 -6.65 -7.02
N VAL A 529 9.37 -6.75 -5.72
CA VAL A 529 10.21 -7.46 -4.73
C VAL A 529 10.10 -8.97 -4.95
N ALA A 530 8.89 -9.54 -4.96
CA ALA A 530 8.65 -10.98 -5.14
C ALA A 530 9.29 -11.53 -6.43
N ALA A 531 9.24 -10.80 -7.55
CA ALA A 531 9.87 -11.19 -8.80
C ALA A 531 11.41 -11.21 -8.70
N ARG A 532 12.03 -10.23 -8.03
CA ARG A 532 13.48 -10.26 -7.77
C ARG A 532 13.85 -11.45 -6.88
N THR A 533 13.07 -11.72 -5.84
CA THR A 533 13.23 -12.90 -4.98
C THR A 533 13.10 -14.21 -5.78
N ALA A 534 12.13 -14.31 -6.69
CA ALA A 534 11.96 -15.47 -7.57
C ALA A 534 13.15 -15.69 -8.52
N TYR A 535 13.75 -14.60 -9.03
CA TYR A 535 14.98 -14.68 -9.80
C TYR A 535 16.17 -15.16 -8.95
N THR A 536 16.36 -14.59 -7.75
CA THR A 536 17.41 -15.00 -6.78
C THR A 536 17.30 -16.48 -6.39
N LEU A 537 16.07 -16.98 -6.23
CA LEU A 537 15.78 -18.38 -5.90
C LEU A 537 15.83 -19.35 -7.10
N GLY A 538 16.01 -18.84 -8.32
CA GLY A 538 16.01 -19.65 -9.55
C GLY A 538 14.64 -20.17 -9.99
N LEU A 539 13.52 -19.65 -9.46
CA LEU A 539 12.16 -20.16 -9.76
C LEU A 539 11.75 -20.02 -11.25
N HIS A 540 12.43 -19.14 -11.98
CA HIS A 540 12.28 -18.91 -13.41
C HIS A 540 12.95 -19.96 -14.30
N ILE A 541 13.69 -20.90 -13.72
CA ILE A 541 14.43 -21.96 -14.43
C ILE A 541 13.72 -23.29 -14.17
N GLU A 542 13.73 -24.18 -15.16
CA GLU A 542 13.25 -25.56 -14.95
C GLU A 542 14.10 -26.23 -13.84
N PRO A 543 13.47 -26.82 -12.80
CA PRO A 543 14.19 -27.55 -11.75
C PRO A 543 15.06 -28.66 -12.32
N GLY A 544 16.27 -28.82 -11.79
CA GLY A 544 17.17 -29.92 -12.16
C GLY A 544 16.69 -31.27 -11.62
N ASP A 545 17.16 -32.35 -12.26
CA ASP A 545 16.85 -33.75 -11.88
C ASP A 545 17.36 -34.14 -10.48
N ASP A 546 18.19 -33.29 -9.85
CA ASP A 546 18.75 -33.44 -8.51
C ASP A 546 17.81 -32.92 -7.39
N LEU A 547 16.81 -32.10 -7.74
CA LEU A 547 15.81 -31.60 -6.79
C LEU A 547 14.72 -32.65 -6.51
N PRO A 548 14.25 -32.80 -5.25
CA PRO A 548 13.10 -33.65 -4.95
C PRO A 548 11.86 -33.21 -5.73
N VAL A 549 11.14 -34.17 -6.33
CA VAL A 549 9.99 -33.88 -7.22
C VAL A 549 8.93 -32.98 -6.57
N LYS A 550 8.63 -33.16 -5.27
CA LYS A 550 7.70 -32.29 -4.53
C LYS A 550 8.18 -30.84 -4.49
N GLU A 551 9.48 -30.60 -4.27
CA GLU A 551 10.07 -29.26 -4.26
C GLU A 551 10.14 -28.66 -5.67
N GLY A 552 10.52 -29.45 -6.68
CA GLY A 552 10.52 -29.02 -8.08
C GLY A 552 9.16 -28.52 -8.54
N GLU A 553 8.09 -29.29 -8.31
CA GLU A 553 6.73 -28.88 -8.68
C GLU A 553 6.22 -27.71 -7.83
N ALA A 554 6.61 -27.60 -6.54
CA ALA A 554 6.30 -26.42 -5.72
C ALA A 554 6.95 -25.14 -6.28
N ARG A 555 8.21 -25.20 -6.72
CA ARG A 555 8.93 -24.09 -7.37
C ARG A 555 8.24 -23.67 -8.69
N LYS A 556 7.80 -24.64 -9.51
CA LYS A 556 7.02 -24.36 -10.73
C LYS A 556 5.69 -23.69 -10.44
N ARG A 557 4.94 -24.19 -9.44
CA ARG A 557 3.67 -23.57 -8.99
C ARG A 557 3.88 -22.14 -8.51
N ALA A 558 4.92 -21.91 -7.71
CA ALA A 558 5.31 -20.60 -7.19
C ALA A 558 5.57 -19.57 -8.31
N TRP A 559 6.39 -19.93 -9.31
CA TRP A 559 6.62 -19.08 -10.49
C TRP A 559 5.34 -18.83 -11.28
N CYS A 560 4.60 -19.89 -11.59
CA CYS A 560 3.36 -19.83 -12.38
C CYS A 560 2.31 -18.92 -11.73
N ILE A 561 2.14 -18.99 -10.41
CA ILE A 561 1.17 -18.17 -9.66
C ILE A 561 1.56 -16.70 -9.68
N MET A 562 2.84 -16.37 -9.47
CA MET A 562 3.33 -15.01 -9.59
C MET A 562 3.11 -14.46 -11.00
N PHE A 563 3.49 -15.21 -12.03
CA PHE A 563 3.34 -14.82 -13.43
C PHE A 563 1.88 -14.52 -13.81
N MET A 564 0.93 -15.34 -13.35
CA MET A 564 -0.52 -15.10 -13.54
C MET A 564 -0.98 -13.80 -12.86
N PHE A 565 -0.58 -13.58 -11.61
CA PHE A 565 -1.02 -12.41 -10.84
C PHE A 565 -0.37 -11.12 -11.34
N GLU A 566 0.94 -11.13 -11.59
CA GLU A 566 1.73 -10.03 -12.18
C GLU A 566 1.16 -9.58 -13.51
N THR A 567 0.88 -10.52 -14.42
CA THR A 567 0.29 -10.21 -15.74
C THR A 567 -1.06 -9.50 -15.59
N ARG A 568 -1.95 -10.01 -14.72
CA ARG A 568 -3.27 -9.40 -14.50
C ARG A 568 -3.15 -7.98 -13.91
N SER A 569 -2.25 -7.78 -12.95
CA SER A 569 -1.97 -6.47 -12.36
C SER A 569 -1.41 -5.48 -13.40
N CYS A 570 -0.46 -5.92 -14.24
CA CYS A 570 0.11 -5.08 -15.29
C CYS A 570 -0.91 -4.69 -16.36
N ILE A 571 -1.79 -5.62 -16.78
CA ILE A 571 -2.91 -5.33 -17.69
C ILE A 571 -3.86 -4.26 -17.10
N ARG A 572 -4.26 -4.42 -15.83
CA ARG A 572 -5.16 -3.49 -15.13
C ARG A 572 -4.59 -2.09 -14.95
N LEU A 573 -3.28 -1.97 -14.77
CA LEU A 573 -2.57 -0.71 -14.58
C LEU A 573 -2.02 -0.12 -15.89
N GLY A 574 -2.00 -0.91 -16.98
CA GLY A 574 -1.33 -0.53 -18.23
C GLY A 574 0.16 -0.28 -18.03
N ARG A 575 0.82 -1.09 -17.19
CA ARG A 575 2.24 -0.95 -16.85
C ARG A 575 3.06 -2.09 -17.47
N PRO A 576 4.35 -1.88 -17.78
CA PRO A 576 5.20 -2.93 -18.34
C PRO A 576 5.29 -4.15 -17.42
N TRP A 577 5.54 -5.31 -18.02
CA TRP A 577 5.81 -6.54 -17.29
C TRP A 577 7.10 -6.42 -16.46
N VAL A 578 7.08 -6.99 -15.25
CA VAL A 578 8.25 -7.18 -14.38
C VAL A 578 9.03 -8.42 -14.82
N THR A 579 8.34 -9.47 -15.29
CA THR A 579 8.98 -10.70 -15.77
C THR A 579 9.32 -10.66 -17.26
N GLN A 580 10.42 -11.29 -17.66
CA GLN A 580 10.83 -11.42 -19.07
C GLN A 580 10.62 -12.85 -19.57
N THR A 581 9.62 -13.07 -20.44
CA THR A 581 9.28 -14.38 -21.00
C THR A 581 10.32 -14.95 -21.97
N GLN A 582 11.27 -14.14 -22.46
CA GLN A 582 12.24 -14.54 -23.50
C GLN A 582 13.51 -15.22 -22.96
N ARG A 583 13.71 -15.29 -21.63
CA ARG A 583 14.99 -15.69 -21.01
C ARG A 583 14.88 -16.87 -20.03
N ILE A 584 14.14 -17.91 -20.45
CA ILE A 584 13.79 -19.13 -19.68
C ILE A 584 12.55 -18.93 -18.79
N SER A 585 11.67 -19.92 -18.82
CA SER A 585 10.52 -20.13 -17.92
C SER A 585 10.36 -21.64 -17.76
N PRO A 586 10.03 -22.17 -16.56
CA PRO A 586 9.79 -23.59 -16.36
C PRO A 586 8.56 -24.08 -17.13
N LEU A 587 8.47 -25.40 -17.29
CA LEU A 587 7.28 -26.09 -17.77
C LEU A 587 6.11 -25.88 -16.81
N LEU A 588 4.89 -25.90 -17.35
CA LEU A 588 3.68 -25.84 -16.54
C LEU A 588 3.65 -27.02 -15.54
N PRO A 589 3.24 -26.81 -14.27
CA PRO A 589 3.11 -27.88 -13.28
C PRO A 589 2.30 -29.07 -13.81
N THR A 590 2.77 -30.29 -13.53
CA THR A 590 2.23 -31.54 -14.07
C THR A 590 1.80 -32.55 -13.02
N SER A 591 2.41 -32.55 -11.84
CA SER A 591 2.13 -33.53 -10.79
C SER A 591 1.40 -32.91 -9.61
N ASP A 592 0.32 -33.56 -9.20
CA ASP A 592 -0.33 -33.35 -7.92
C ASP A 592 -0.24 -34.66 -7.13
N GLN A 593 0.31 -34.60 -5.92
CA GLN A 593 0.23 -35.71 -4.94
C GLN A 593 -0.97 -35.54 -4.00
N GLY A 594 -1.74 -34.46 -4.15
CA GLY A 594 -2.96 -34.13 -3.41
C GLY A 594 -4.26 -34.71 -3.99
N HIS A 595 -5.34 -34.46 -3.26
CA HIS A 595 -6.65 -35.11 -3.45
C HIS A 595 -7.31 -34.86 -4.82
N VAL A 596 -7.53 -35.95 -5.58
CA VAL A 596 -8.44 -35.96 -6.74
C VAL A 596 -9.89 -36.02 -6.24
N THR A 597 -10.49 -34.86 -5.99
CA THR A 597 -11.91 -34.77 -5.60
C THR A 597 -12.81 -34.88 -6.83
N ALA A 598 -13.71 -35.87 -6.85
CA ALA A 598 -14.68 -36.12 -7.93
C ALA A 598 -14.07 -36.22 -9.36
N GLY A 599 -12.83 -36.70 -9.47
CA GLY A 599 -12.14 -36.85 -10.76
C GLY A 599 -11.55 -35.55 -11.33
N VAL A 600 -11.62 -34.43 -10.59
CA VAL A 600 -11.06 -33.15 -11.01
C VAL A 600 -9.70 -32.92 -10.36
N ASN A 601 -8.64 -32.91 -11.17
CA ASN A 601 -7.32 -32.50 -10.71
C ASN A 601 -7.33 -30.99 -10.44
N GLN A 602 -7.08 -30.58 -9.19
CA GLN A 602 -7.15 -29.20 -8.74
C GLN A 602 -6.11 -28.31 -9.47
N LEU A 603 -4.98 -28.88 -9.87
CA LEU A 603 -3.93 -28.23 -10.67
C LEU A 603 -4.39 -27.89 -12.09
N ARG A 604 -5.44 -28.54 -12.63
CA ARG A 604 -5.90 -28.30 -14.01
C ARG A 604 -6.40 -26.88 -14.21
N TYR A 605 -7.06 -26.29 -13.20
CA TYR A 605 -7.42 -24.87 -13.22
C TYR A 605 -6.19 -23.98 -13.34
N THR A 606 -5.17 -24.21 -12.51
CA THR A 606 -3.88 -23.49 -12.52
C THR A 606 -3.20 -23.59 -13.88
N THR A 607 -3.13 -24.79 -14.47
CA THR A 607 -2.57 -25.03 -15.80
C THR A 607 -3.33 -24.31 -16.92
N GLU A 608 -4.67 -24.35 -16.95
CA GLU A 608 -5.45 -23.68 -18.00
C GLU A 608 -5.46 -22.15 -17.84
N ARG A 609 -5.48 -21.64 -16.61
CA ARG A 609 -5.36 -20.21 -16.32
C ARG A 609 -3.98 -19.68 -16.73
N ALA A 610 -2.91 -20.44 -16.53
CA ALA A 610 -1.57 -20.08 -16.97
C ALA A 610 -1.45 -19.95 -18.49
N LYS A 611 -1.98 -20.92 -19.26
CA LYS A 611 -2.04 -20.82 -20.73
C LYS A 611 -2.81 -19.60 -21.20
N LEU A 612 -3.95 -19.29 -20.58
CA LEU A 612 -4.71 -18.08 -20.88
C LEU A 612 -3.89 -16.81 -20.58
N THR A 613 -3.11 -16.81 -19.48
CA THR A 613 -2.19 -15.71 -19.16
C THR A 613 -1.09 -15.54 -20.21
N GLU A 614 -0.49 -16.61 -20.73
CA GLU A 614 0.52 -16.53 -21.80
C GLU A 614 -0.08 -15.95 -23.10
N ILE A 615 -1.27 -16.42 -23.49
CA ILE A 615 -2.02 -15.88 -24.63
C ILE A 615 -2.34 -14.39 -24.39
N ALA A 616 -2.75 -14.02 -23.18
CA ALA A 616 -3.04 -12.64 -22.81
C ALA A 616 -1.80 -11.74 -22.94
N ARG A 617 -0.61 -12.13 -22.46
CA ARG A 617 0.60 -11.30 -22.64
C ARG A 617 0.89 -11.03 -24.11
N SER A 618 0.87 -12.07 -24.95
CA SER A 618 1.07 -11.90 -26.40
C SER A 618 0.00 -11.02 -27.05
N ALA A 619 -1.27 -11.16 -26.65
CA ALA A 619 -2.37 -10.31 -27.11
C ALA A 619 -2.17 -8.83 -26.73
N PHE A 620 -1.84 -8.55 -25.47
CA PHE A 620 -1.68 -7.18 -24.97
C PHE A 620 -0.38 -6.53 -25.45
N ASP A 621 0.71 -7.29 -25.61
CA ASP A 621 1.93 -6.77 -26.25
C ASP A 621 1.68 -6.37 -27.72
N SER A 622 0.87 -7.14 -28.44
CA SER A 622 0.48 -6.84 -29.83
C SER A 622 -0.42 -5.61 -29.91
N ALA A 623 -1.39 -5.49 -29.00
CA ALA A 623 -2.42 -4.44 -29.04
C ALA A 623 -2.00 -3.10 -28.41
N PHE A 624 -1.11 -3.10 -27.41
CA PHE A 624 -0.81 -1.92 -26.59
C PHE A 624 0.69 -1.56 -26.49
N ASN A 625 1.62 -2.51 -26.66
CA ASN A 625 3.07 -2.28 -26.49
C ASN A 625 3.86 -2.32 -27.81
N HIS A 626 3.19 -2.09 -28.95
CA HIS A 626 3.80 -2.32 -30.26
C HIS A 626 4.99 -1.38 -30.51
N ARG A 627 6.11 -1.98 -30.93
CA ARG A 627 7.37 -1.27 -31.23
C ARG A 627 7.45 -1.12 -32.75
N PRO A 628 7.45 0.11 -33.32
CA PRO A 628 7.70 0.28 -34.74
C PRO A 628 9.12 -0.20 -35.04
N SER A 629 9.24 -1.36 -35.68
CA SER A 629 10.50 -1.86 -36.22
C SER A 629 11.05 -0.87 -37.23
N GLY A 630 12.37 -0.71 -37.30
CA GLY A 630 13.05 0.30 -38.14
C GLY A 630 12.94 0.09 -39.67
N GLU A 631 12.15 -0.87 -40.13
CA GLU A 631 11.72 -1.01 -41.52
C GLU A 631 10.25 -0.57 -41.62
N ALA A 632 9.90 0.16 -42.69
CA ALA A 632 8.63 0.85 -42.85
C ALA A 632 7.39 -0.08 -42.86
N SER A 633 6.97 -0.51 -41.66
CA SER A 633 5.77 -1.30 -41.44
C SER A 633 4.56 -0.38 -41.33
N THR A 634 3.61 -0.54 -42.25
CA THR A 634 2.46 0.35 -42.46
C THR A 634 1.30 0.03 -41.51
N THR A 635 1.53 -0.07 -40.20
CA THR A 635 0.44 -0.06 -39.21
C THR A 635 -0.05 1.38 -39.03
N THR A 636 -0.88 1.83 -39.97
CA THR A 636 -1.70 3.03 -39.78
C THR A 636 -2.68 2.82 -38.62
N PRO A 637 -3.21 3.90 -38.00
CA PRO A 637 -4.19 3.77 -36.90
C PRO A 637 -5.41 2.88 -37.22
N ASP A 638 -5.71 2.67 -38.51
CA ASP A 638 -6.81 1.84 -39.01
C ASP A 638 -6.56 0.32 -38.93
N SER A 639 -5.31 -0.15 -38.74
CA SER A 639 -5.01 -1.58 -38.58
C SER A 639 -5.23 -2.09 -37.14
N LEU A 640 -5.33 -1.20 -36.16
CA LEU A 640 -5.36 -1.57 -34.74
C LEU A 640 -6.62 -2.36 -34.32
N PRO A 641 -7.84 -2.06 -34.81
CA PRO A 641 -9.01 -2.90 -34.55
C PRO A 641 -8.84 -4.35 -35.03
N GLN A 642 -8.11 -4.57 -36.13
CA GLN A 642 -7.81 -5.91 -36.66
C GLN A 642 -6.86 -6.68 -35.74
N VAL A 643 -5.87 -5.99 -35.14
CA VAL A 643 -4.96 -6.59 -34.13
C VAL A 643 -5.72 -6.97 -32.86
N SER A 644 -6.64 -6.13 -32.38
CA SER A 644 -7.52 -6.47 -31.26
C SER A 644 -8.42 -7.66 -31.58
N ALA A 645 -9.09 -7.68 -32.74
CA ALA A 645 -9.96 -8.79 -33.15
C ALA A 645 -9.18 -10.12 -33.23
N SER A 646 -8.05 -10.15 -33.94
CA SER A 646 -7.19 -11.34 -34.02
C SER A 646 -6.68 -11.81 -32.65
N SER A 647 -6.45 -10.87 -31.72
CA SER A 647 -6.06 -11.20 -30.35
C SER A 647 -7.21 -11.75 -29.50
N MET A 648 -8.44 -11.29 -29.72
CA MET A 648 -9.65 -11.90 -29.13
C MET A 648 -9.87 -13.32 -29.67
N ASP A 649 -9.64 -13.57 -30.96
CA ASP A 649 -9.82 -14.89 -31.56
C ASP A 649 -8.88 -15.95 -30.95
N ARG A 650 -7.63 -15.57 -30.63
CA ARG A 650 -6.71 -16.44 -29.87
C ARG A 650 -7.25 -16.80 -28.48
N ILE A 651 -7.91 -15.87 -27.81
CA ILE A 651 -8.53 -16.10 -26.49
C ILE A 651 -9.82 -16.93 -26.61
N ARG A 652 -10.62 -16.72 -27.67
CA ARG A 652 -11.80 -17.55 -27.99
C ARG A 652 -11.40 -19.00 -28.29
N ALA A 653 -10.37 -19.22 -29.09
CA ALA A 653 -9.85 -20.56 -29.40
C ALA A 653 -9.43 -21.32 -28.12
N TRP A 654 -8.80 -20.63 -27.16
CA TRP A 654 -8.54 -21.20 -25.85
C TRP A 654 -9.83 -21.57 -25.12
N ALA A 655 -10.85 -20.69 -25.07
CA ALA A 655 -12.12 -20.95 -24.40
C ALA A 655 -12.90 -22.12 -25.04
N GLU A 656 -12.76 -22.33 -26.35
CA GLU A 656 -13.31 -23.50 -27.03
C GLU A 656 -12.55 -24.77 -26.64
N SER A 657 -11.22 -24.73 -26.59
CA SER A 657 -10.38 -25.85 -26.15
C SER A 657 -10.49 -26.21 -24.65
N LEU A 658 -11.00 -25.30 -23.82
CA LEU A 658 -11.11 -25.48 -22.37
C LEU A 658 -11.98 -26.71 -22.02
N PRO A 659 -11.53 -27.64 -21.15
CA PRO A 659 -12.31 -28.82 -20.77
C PRO A 659 -13.68 -28.49 -20.16
N HIS A 660 -14.71 -29.27 -20.50
CA HIS A 660 -16.09 -29.06 -20.01
C HIS A 660 -16.19 -28.93 -18.48
N MET A 661 -15.41 -29.72 -17.74
CA MET A 661 -15.40 -29.71 -16.27
C MET A 661 -14.96 -28.37 -15.63
N LEU A 662 -14.31 -27.48 -16.41
CA LEU A 662 -13.92 -26.13 -16.00
C LEU A 662 -14.82 -25.02 -16.57
N LYS A 663 -15.91 -25.38 -17.25
CA LYS A 663 -16.92 -24.45 -17.77
C LYS A 663 -18.09 -24.37 -16.79
N THR A 664 -18.68 -23.19 -16.63
CA THR A 664 -19.95 -23.02 -15.88
C THR A 664 -21.11 -23.43 -16.78
N GLU A 665 -21.92 -24.40 -16.36
CA GLU A 665 -23.08 -24.86 -17.13
C GLU A 665 -24.15 -23.77 -17.28
N ARG A 666 -25.07 -23.97 -18.23
CA ARG A 666 -26.06 -22.98 -18.65
C ARG A 666 -27.45 -23.59 -18.73
N ARG A 667 -28.43 -22.87 -18.18
CA ARG A 667 -29.86 -23.20 -18.35
C ARG A 667 -30.23 -23.13 -19.84
N SER A 668 -31.23 -23.92 -20.23
CA SER A 668 -31.86 -23.87 -21.57
C SER A 668 -30.91 -24.07 -22.77
N GLY A 669 -29.74 -24.68 -22.57
CA GLY A 669 -28.79 -25.01 -23.64
C GLY A 669 -27.90 -23.85 -24.11
N GLY A 670 -27.71 -22.81 -23.30
CA GLY A 670 -26.77 -21.72 -23.59
C GLY A 670 -25.30 -22.17 -23.70
N LYS A 671 -24.44 -21.34 -24.31
CA LYS A 671 -23.00 -21.65 -24.48
C LYS A 671 -22.16 -21.03 -23.34
N PRO A 672 -21.40 -21.82 -22.56
CA PRO A 672 -20.44 -21.29 -21.59
C PRO A 672 -19.37 -20.40 -22.24
N LEU A 673 -18.86 -19.41 -21.50
CA LEU A 673 -17.89 -18.40 -21.98
C LEU A 673 -18.36 -17.66 -23.26
N SER A 674 -19.67 -17.41 -23.38
CA SER A 674 -20.27 -16.66 -24.48
C SER A 674 -21.00 -15.40 -24.01
N THR A 675 -21.43 -14.57 -24.96
CA THR A 675 -22.21 -13.36 -24.72
C THR A 675 -23.70 -13.53 -25.04
N ASP A 676 -24.21 -14.78 -25.04
CA ASP A 676 -25.64 -15.08 -25.25
C ASP A 676 -26.55 -14.67 -24.07
N LEU A 677 -25.94 -14.24 -22.94
CA LEU A 677 -26.59 -13.86 -21.70
C LEU A 677 -27.45 -14.97 -21.07
N SER A 678 -27.18 -16.23 -21.44
CA SER A 678 -27.78 -17.42 -20.84
C SER A 678 -27.52 -17.47 -19.34
N GLU A 679 -28.54 -17.90 -18.59
CA GLU A 679 -28.43 -18.04 -17.14
C GLU A 679 -27.48 -19.17 -16.78
N ILE A 680 -26.64 -18.93 -15.79
CA ILE A 680 -25.71 -19.94 -15.29
C ILE A 680 -26.48 -20.99 -14.47
N GLU A 681 -25.95 -22.21 -14.48
CA GLU A 681 -26.37 -23.30 -13.61
C GLU A 681 -25.18 -23.75 -12.78
N ILE A 682 -25.23 -23.47 -11.47
CA ILE A 682 -24.17 -23.88 -10.55
C ILE A 682 -24.54 -25.23 -9.94
N GLU A 683 -23.82 -26.26 -10.37
CA GLU A 683 -23.88 -27.64 -9.87
C GLU A 683 -23.72 -27.70 -8.33
N TYR A 684 -24.83 -27.87 -7.60
CA TYR A 684 -24.86 -27.73 -6.14
C TYR A 684 -23.91 -28.68 -5.40
N PHE A 685 -23.78 -29.92 -5.88
CA PHE A 685 -22.94 -30.96 -5.28
C PHE A 685 -21.45 -30.88 -5.66
N ALA A 686 -21.06 -29.99 -6.58
CA ALA A 686 -19.64 -29.77 -6.87
C ALA A 686 -18.94 -29.11 -5.67
N PRO A 687 -17.64 -29.42 -5.43
CA PRO A 687 -16.85 -28.71 -4.43
C PRO A 687 -16.90 -27.19 -4.60
N VAL A 688 -16.96 -26.44 -3.50
CA VAL A 688 -17.02 -24.97 -3.52
C VAL A 688 -15.83 -24.39 -4.26
N SER A 689 -14.63 -24.95 -4.05
CA SER A 689 -13.40 -24.65 -4.77
C SER A 689 -13.55 -24.76 -6.29
N LEU A 690 -14.09 -25.87 -6.81
CA LEU A 690 -14.32 -26.07 -8.24
C LEU A 690 -15.35 -25.10 -8.82
N ARG A 691 -16.46 -24.89 -8.12
CA ARG A 691 -17.49 -23.92 -8.53
C ARG A 691 -16.91 -22.50 -8.62
N ARG A 692 -16.10 -22.09 -7.64
CA ARG A 692 -15.36 -20.81 -7.66
C ARG A 692 -14.37 -20.74 -8.83
N GLN A 693 -13.57 -21.79 -9.05
CA GLN A 693 -12.63 -21.87 -10.17
C GLN A 693 -13.32 -21.67 -11.53
N ARG A 694 -14.46 -22.34 -11.79
CA ARG A 694 -15.27 -22.16 -13.02
C ARG A 694 -15.65 -20.69 -13.24
N LEU A 695 -16.27 -20.06 -12.22
CA LEU A 695 -16.69 -18.66 -12.28
C LEU A 695 -15.50 -17.69 -12.45
N MET A 696 -14.42 -17.88 -11.71
CA MET A 696 -13.23 -17.01 -11.76
C MET A 696 -12.50 -17.09 -13.10
N LEU A 697 -12.47 -18.27 -13.72
CA LEU A 697 -11.88 -18.48 -15.04
C LEU A 697 -12.71 -17.81 -16.14
N GLU A 698 -14.03 -17.93 -16.06
CA GLU A 698 -14.97 -17.28 -16.97
C GLU A 698 -14.93 -15.74 -16.84
N LEU A 699 -14.94 -15.22 -15.62
CA LEU A 699 -14.75 -13.78 -15.35
C LEU A 699 -13.45 -13.24 -15.93
N PHE A 700 -12.34 -13.99 -15.80
CA PHE A 700 -11.04 -13.59 -16.35
C PHE A 700 -11.05 -13.58 -17.89
N TYR A 701 -11.67 -14.57 -18.53
CA TYR A 701 -11.88 -14.58 -19.98
C TYR A 701 -12.66 -13.34 -20.49
N HIS A 702 -13.78 -13.00 -19.84
CA HIS A 702 -14.54 -11.80 -20.21
C HIS A 702 -13.74 -10.51 -19.94
N GLU A 703 -12.99 -10.43 -18.82
CA GLU A 703 -12.13 -9.29 -18.49
C GLU A 703 -11.06 -9.03 -19.55
N LEU A 704 -10.44 -10.08 -20.11
CA LEU A 704 -9.42 -9.95 -21.16
C LEU A 704 -10.02 -9.42 -22.47
N ILE A 705 -11.13 -10.01 -22.95
CA ILE A 705 -11.76 -9.59 -24.21
C ILE A 705 -12.33 -8.17 -24.09
N LEU A 706 -13.04 -7.84 -23.01
CA LEU A 706 -13.58 -6.50 -22.85
C LEU A 706 -12.46 -5.44 -22.78
N THR A 707 -11.32 -5.76 -22.17
CA THR A 707 -10.18 -4.83 -22.07
C THR A 707 -9.44 -4.66 -23.41
N LEU A 708 -9.32 -5.72 -24.24
CA LEU A 708 -8.78 -5.61 -25.61
C LEU A 708 -9.67 -4.76 -26.53
N GLY A 709 -11.00 -4.88 -26.39
CA GLY A 709 -11.95 -4.14 -27.22
C GLY A 709 -12.17 -2.69 -26.78
N ARG A 710 -11.92 -2.41 -25.49
CA ARG A 710 -12.01 -1.07 -24.89
C ARG A 710 -11.21 -0.02 -25.65
N HIS A 711 -10.07 -0.39 -26.24
CA HIS A 711 -9.25 0.57 -26.99
C HIS A 711 -10.01 1.25 -28.15
N CYS A 712 -10.87 0.51 -28.85
CA CYS A 712 -11.73 1.07 -29.90
C CYS A 712 -12.78 2.05 -29.34
N ILE A 713 -13.26 1.79 -28.13
CA ILE A 713 -14.11 2.72 -27.38
C ILE A 713 -13.30 3.97 -26.97
N SER A 714 -12.08 3.83 -26.43
CA SER A 714 -11.19 4.93 -26.06
C SER A 714 -10.94 5.89 -27.23
N GLN A 715 -10.62 5.35 -28.41
CA GLN A 715 -10.44 6.13 -29.64
C GLN A 715 -11.73 6.85 -30.07
N SER A 716 -12.89 6.20 -29.90
CA SER A 716 -14.20 6.78 -30.23
C SER A 716 -14.62 7.87 -29.23
N LEU A 717 -14.16 7.82 -27.98
CA LEU A 717 -14.35 8.88 -26.99
C LEU A 717 -13.48 10.11 -27.27
N THR A 718 -12.26 9.93 -27.79
CA THR A 718 -11.29 11.02 -28.01
C THR A 718 -11.39 11.69 -29.39
N ARG A 719 -11.97 11.04 -30.41
CA ARG A 719 -12.17 11.64 -31.74
C ARG A 719 -13.34 12.64 -31.78
N SER A 720 -13.04 13.87 -32.21
CA SER A 720 -14.04 14.89 -32.58
C SER A 720 -14.36 14.80 -34.08
N GLY A 721 -15.51 14.24 -34.43
CA GLY A 721 -16.13 14.41 -35.74
C GLY A 721 -15.76 13.41 -36.86
N GLY A 722 -15.05 12.33 -36.56
CA GLY A 722 -14.80 11.23 -37.52
C GLY A 722 -15.65 10.00 -37.24
N ALA A 723 -16.33 9.45 -38.25
CA ALA A 723 -16.98 8.15 -38.14
C ALA A 723 -15.94 7.04 -37.91
N GLY A 724 -16.25 6.07 -37.03
CA GLY A 724 -15.40 4.90 -36.83
C GLY A 724 -15.37 4.00 -38.07
N THR A 725 -14.30 3.21 -38.22
CA THR A 725 -14.32 2.12 -39.20
C THR A 725 -15.33 1.05 -38.74
N PRO A 726 -16.00 0.33 -39.67
CA PRO A 726 -16.96 -0.72 -39.29
C PRO A 726 -16.36 -1.76 -38.33
N SER A 727 -15.09 -2.13 -38.53
CA SER A 727 -14.35 -3.03 -37.63
C SER A 727 -14.10 -2.46 -36.24
N SER A 728 -13.95 -1.14 -36.08
CA SER A 728 -13.85 -0.49 -34.78
C SER A 728 -15.17 -0.57 -34.00
N HIS A 729 -16.30 -0.43 -34.69
CA HIS A 729 -17.63 -0.62 -34.09
C HIS A 729 -17.88 -2.07 -33.66
N GLU A 730 -17.56 -3.06 -34.50
CA GLU A 730 -17.71 -4.48 -34.16
C GLU A 730 -16.87 -4.90 -32.93
N VAL A 731 -15.64 -4.37 -32.81
CA VAL A 731 -14.76 -4.60 -31.65
C VAL A 731 -15.26 -3.88 -30.39
N ALA A 732 -15.87 -2.69 -30.54
CA ALA A 732 -16.51 -1.97 -29.43
C ALA A 732 -17.78 -2.68 -28.95
N ASP A 733 -18.63 -3.17 -29.86
CA ASP A 733 -19.83 -3.96 -29.55
C ASP A 733 -19.45 -5.26 -28.82
N THR A 734 -18.42 -5.95 -29.31
CA THR A 734 -17.84 -7.11 -28.62
C THR A 734 -17.42 -6.78 -27.18
N SER A 735 -16.73 -5.64 -26.98
CA SER A 735 -16.32 -5.19 -25.64
C SER A 735 -17.52 -4.96 -24.71
N ALA A 736 -18.57 -4.30 -25.21
CA ALA A 736 -19.80 -4.03 -24.47
C ALA A 736 -20.57 -5.32 -24.13
N LEU A 737 -20.68 -6.25 -25.08
CA LEU A 737 -21.34 -7.55 -24.88
C LEU A 737 -20.60 -8.42 -23.84
N HIS A 738 -19.27 -8.43 -23.84
CA HIS A 738 -18.50 -9.12 -22.80
C HIS A 738 -18.64 -8.45 -21.41
N ALA A 739 -18.69 -7.11 -21.34
CA ALA A 739 -18.97 -6.39 -20.10
C ALA A 739 -20.41 -6.63 -19.58
N ALA A 740 -21.39 -6.74 -20.48
CA ALA A 740 -22.76 -7.11 -20.15
C ALA A 740 -22.86 -8.55 -19.63
N ALA A 741 -22.15 -9.50 -20.27
CA ALA A 741 -22.07 -10.89 -19.81
C ALA A 741 -21.45 -11.01 -18.41
N THR A 742 -20.34 -10.32 -18.13
CA THR A 742 -19.76 -10.22 -16.78
C THR A 742 -20.80 -9.72 -15.76
N THR A 743 -21.55 -8.68 -16.10
CA THR A 743 -22.53 -8.09 -15.18
C THR A 743 -23.74 -8.98 -14.96
N LYS A 744 -24.31 -9.60 -16.01
CA LYS A 744 -25.43 -10.55 -15.89
C LYS A 744 -25.03 -11.78 -15.07
N LEU A 745 -23.81 -12.31 -15.26
CA LEU A 745 -23.26 -13.40 -14.46
C LEU A 745 -23.19 -13.01 -12.98
N LEU A 746 -22.54 -11.89 -12.65
CA LEU A 746 -22.40 -11.46 -11.26
C LEU A 746 -23.75 -11.09 -10.63
N HIS A 747 -24.67 -10.48 -11.39
CA HIS A 747 -26.03 -10.19 -10.94
C HIS A 747 -26.81 -11.47 -10.59
N GLN A 748 -26.73 -12.53 -11.40
CA GLN A 748 -27.34 -13.81 -11.03
C GLN A 748 -26.62 -14.45 -9.83
N VAL A 749 -25.28 -14.43 -9.79
CA VAL A 749 -24.52 -15.00 -8.66
C VAL A 749 -24.92 -14.35 -7.34
N TYR A 750 -24.92 -13.02 -7.23
CA TYR A 750 -25.23 -12.31 -5.98
C TYR A 750 -26.73 -12.27 -5.63
N GLN A 751 -27.62 -12.79 -6.49
CA GLN A 751 -29.06 -12.94 -6.21
C GLN A 751 -29.45 -14.38 -5.84
N GLU A 752 -28.92 -15.37 -6.55
CA GLU A 752 -29.31 -16.78 -6.40
C GLU A 752 -28.33 -17.59 -5.54
N TYR A 753 -27.11 -17.10 -5.31
CA TYR A 753 -26.02 -17.85 -4.69
C TYR A 753 -25.20 -17.01 -3.69
N ASP A 754 -24.49 -17.67 -2.79
CA ASP A 754 -23.60 -17.07 -1.79
C ASP A 754 -22.11 -17.23 -2.10
N ILE A 755 -21.79 -17.97 -3.17
CA ILE A 755 -20.45 -18.51 -3.45
C ILE A 755 -19.34 -17.46 -3.61
N LEU A 756 -19.67 -16.25 -4.08
CA LEU A 756 -18.74 -15.11 -4.23
C LEU A 756 -18.93 -14.02 -3.16
N ASN A 757 -19.79 -14.24 -2.15
CA ASN A 757 -19.90 -13.30 -1.03
C ASN A 757 -18.55 -13.18 -0.32
N GLY A 758 -18.16 -11.97 0.06
CA GLY A 758 -16.88 -11.70 0.71
C GLY A 758 -15.63 -11.77 -0.16
N TRP A 759 -15.74 -12.11 -1.45
CA TRP A 759 -14.60 -12.09 -2.36
C TRP A 759 -14.39 -10.71 -2.97
N TYR A 760 -13.18 -10.16 -2.86
CA TYR A 760 -12.85 -8.85 -3.41
C TYR A 760 -12.66 -8.88 -4.94
N GLU A 761 -12.11 -9.96 -5.50
CA GLU A 761 -11.75 -9.98 -6.92
C GLU A 761 -12.94 -9.85 -7.90
N PRO A 762 -14.14 -10.39 -7.63
CA PRO A 762 -15.36 -10.07 -8.39
C PRO A 762 -15.70 -8.58 -8.47
N PHE A 763 -15.39 -7.77 -7.45
CA PHE A 763 -15.59 -6.32 -7.50
C PHE A 763 -14.70 -5.66 -8.58
N ASN A 764 -13.43 -6.08 -8.71
CA ASN A 764 -12.56 -5.58 -9.78
C ASN A 764 -13.15 -5.88 -11.17
N CYS A 765 -13.67 -7.09 -11.39
CA CYS A 765 -14.36 -7.47 -12.62
C CYS A 765 -15.62 -6.61 -12.87
N GLN A 766 -16.47 -6.43 -11.85
CA GLN A 766 -17.72 -5.66 -11.97
C GLN A 766 -17.47 -4.17 -12.23
N TRP A 767 -16.51 -3.57 -11.54
CA TRP A 767 -16.10 -2.18 -11.77
C TRP A 767 -15.58 -1.98 -13.19
N ASN A 768 -14.72 -2.89 -13.64
CA ASN A 768 -14.14 -2.86 -14.98
C ASN A 768 -15.22 -3.01 -16.07
N ALA A 769 -16.23 -3.86 -15.85
CA ALA A 769 -17.38 -4.00 -16.73
C ALA A 769 -18.28 -2.74 -16.73
N ALA A 770 -18.71 -2.26 -15.56
CA ALA A 770 -19.63 -1.13 -15.44
C ALA A 770 -19.09 0.15 -16.11
N ILE A 771 -17.82 0.47 -15.89
CA ILE A 771 -17.16 1.60 -16.56
C ILE A 771 -17.04 1.40 -18.07
N THR A 772 -16.81 0.17 -18.55
CA THR A 772 -16.82 -0.15 -19.99
C THR A 772 -18.19 0.16 -20.62
N LEU A 773 -19.27 -0.21 -19.95
CA LEU A 773 -20.64 0.06 -20.41
C LEU A 773 -20.94 1.57 -20.46
N VAL A 774 -20.48 2.36 -19.47
CA VAL A 774 -20.58 3.82 -19.51
C VAL A 774 -19.85 4.40 -20.72
N GLY A 775 -18.58 4.01 -20.92
CA GLY A 775 -17.79 4.52 -22.03
C GLY A 775 -18.33 4.12 -23.40
N TYR A 776 -18.87 2.90 -23.52
CA TYR A 776 -19.54 2.44 -24.75
C TYR A 776 -20.79 3.28 -25.06
N LEU A 777 -21.68 3.49 -24.07
CA LEU A 777 -22.90 4.29 -24.25
C LEU A 777 -22.62 5.77 -24.58
N LEU A 778 -21.46 6.30 -24.15
CA LEU A 778 -20.99 7.64 -24.53
C LEU A 778 -20.36 7.71 -25.93
N ALA A 779 -19.76 6.61 -26.41
CA ALA A 779 -19.08 6.52 -27.70
C ALA A 779 -19.99 6.10 -28.85
N CYS A 780 -20.99 5.26 -28.56
CA CYS A 780 -21.88 4.64 -29.53
C CYS A 780 -23.35 4.93 -29.17
N PRO A 781 -23.83 6.18 -29.33
CA PRO A 781 -25.19 6.59 -28.95
C PRO A 781 -26.28 6.13 -29.93
N GLN A 782 -25.93 5.40 -30.99
CA GLN A 782 -26.92 4.85 -31.93
C GLN A 782 -27.65 3.67 -31.30
N ASP A 783 -28.96 3.57 -31.55
CA ASP A 783 -29.76 2.44 -31.08
C ASP A 783 -29.38 1.16 -31.83
N SER A 784 -28.68 0.27 -31.12
CA SER A 784 -28.35 -1.08 -31.52
C SER A 784 -28.82 -2.09 -30.46
N SER A 785 -28.84 -3.38 -30.81
CA SER A 785 -29.08 -4.45 -29.83
C SER A 785 -28.05 -4.43 -28.70
N ALA A 786 -26.77 -4.17 -29.02
CA ALA A 786 -25.70 -4.02 -28.03
C ALA A 786 -25.91 -2.79 -27.14
N THR A 787 -26.39 -1.66 -27.66
CA THR A 787 -26.73 -0.44 -26.89
C THR A 787 -27.84 -0.72 -25.87
N SER A 788 -28.89 -1.46 -26.27
CA SER A 788 -29.98 -1.84 -25.37
C SER A 788 -29.53 -2.80 -24.27
N ILE A 789 -28.75 -3.83 -24.63
CA ILE A 789 -28.12 -4.77 -23.70
C ILE A 789 -27.21 -4.03 -22.71
N ALA A 790 -26.37 -3.12 -23.20
CA ALA A 790 -25.45 -2.34 -22.38
C ALA A 790 -26.17 -1.44 -21.37
N ARG A 791 -27.28 -0.80 -21.75
CA ARG A 791 -28.09 0.03 -20.84
C ARG A 791 -28.73 -0.81 -19.72
N THR A 792 -29.27 -1.98 -20.06
CA THR A 792 -29.84 -2.93 -19.08
C THR A 792 -28.78 -3.45 -18.12
N ALA A 793 -27.63 -3.90 -18.65
CA ALA A 793 -26.52 -4.37 -17.84
C ALA A 793 -25.94 -3.26 -16.94
N LEU A 794 -25.86 -2.02 -17.42
CA LEU A 794 -25.38 -0.89 -16.61
C LEU A 794 -26.30 -0.64 -15.40
N SER A 795 -27.62 -0.76 -15.57
CA SER A 795 -28.57 -0.70 -14.45
C SER A 795 -28.34 -1.84 -13.44
N GLN A 796 -28.19 -3.08 -13.92
CA GLN A 796 -27.89 -4.25 -13.09
C GLN A 796 -26.56 -4.12 -12.32
N SER A 797 -25.56 -3.47 -12.91
CA SER A 797 -24.25 -3.27 -12.26
C SER A 797 -24.34 -2.47 -10.95
N ILE A 798 -25.32 -1.56 -10.83
CA ILE A 798 -25.53 -0.78 -9.60
C ILE A 798 -25.93 -1.72 -8.46
N THR A 799 -26.88 -2.62 -8.69
CA THR A 799 -27.34 -3.60 -7.69
C THR A 799 -26.23 -4.56 -7.28
N VAL A 800 -25.38 -5.00 -8.22
CA VAL A 800 -24.20 -5.84 -7.89
C VAL A 800 -23.21 -5.07 -7.00
N LEU A 801 -22.87 -3.83 -7.36
CA LEU A 801 -21.94 -2.99 -6.59
C LEU A 801 -22.52 -2.60 -5.22
N GLU A 802 -23.84 -2.40 -5.10
CA GLU A 802 -24.53 -2.21 -3.82
C GLU A 802 -24.42 -3.45 -2.93
N LYS A 803 -24.61 -4.65 -3.49
CA LYS A 803 -24.52 -5.91 -2.74
C LYS A 803 -23.10 -6.20 -2.27
N MET A 804 -22.09 -5.93 -3.12
CA MET A 804 -20.68 -5.94 -2.72
C MET A 804 -20.36 -4.83 -1.68
N GLY A 805 -21.07 -3.70 -1.75
CA GLY A 805 -20.95 -2.56 -0.85
C GLY A 805 -21.40 -2.80 0.60
N GLU A 806 -22.07 -3.92 0.87
CA GLU A 806 -22.31 -4.41 2.24
C GLU A 806 -21.00 -4.76 2.97
N PHE A 807 -19.96 -5.16 2.21
CA PHE A 807 -18.68 -5.63 2.73
C PHE A 807 -17.50 -4.69 2.43
N PHE A 808 -17.52 -4.04 1.26
CA PHE A 808 -16.41 -3.22 0.75
C PHE A 808 -16.83 -1.77 0.54
N GLY A 809 -16.20 -0.83 1.26
CA GLY A 809 -16.49 0.59 1.13
C GLY A 809 -16.19 1.11 -0.29
N THR A 810 -15.20 0.51 -0.95
CA THR A 810 -14.87 0.81 -2.36
C THR A 810 -16.01 0.46 -3.32
N ALA A 811 -16.71 -0.67 -3.12
CA ALA A 811 -17.84 -1.07 -3.95
C ALA A 811 -19.07 -0.16 -3.72
N SER A 812 -19.31 0.23 -2.46
CA SER A 812 -20.34 1.23 -2.11
C SER A 812 -20.08 2.57 -2.80
N SER A 813 -18.82 3.05 -2.82
CA SER A 813 -18.43 4.26 -3.54
C SER A 813 -18.61 4.11 -5.07
N ALA A 814 -18.22 2.97 -5.63
CA ALA A 814 -18.39 2.67 -7.06
C ALA A 814 -19.87 2.68 -7.48
N ALA A 815 -20.77 2.10 -6.68
CA ALA A 815 -22.22 2.17 -6.93
C ALA A 815 -22.73 3.62 -6.99
N GLY A 816 -22.19 4.50 -6.12
CA GLY A 816 -22.44 5.95 -6.16
C GLY A 816 -22.08 6.60 -7.51
N VAL A 817 -20.85 6.35 -7.97
CA VAL A 817 -20.34 6.87 -9.25
C VAL A 817 -21.17 6.38 -10.43
N ILE A 818 -21.41 5.06 -10.52
CA ILE A 818 -22.18 4.46 -11.62
C ILE A 818 -23.62 4.96 -11.65
N ARG A 819 -24.29 5.10 -10.49
CA ARG A 819 -25.66 5.63 -10.43
C ARG A 819 -25.76 7.06 -10.98
N THR A 820 -24.77 7.90 -10.65
CA THR A 820 -24.69 9.30 -11.15
C THR A 820 -24.51 9.33 -12.66
N LEU A 821 -23.62 8.48 -13.20
CA LEU A 821 -23.37 8.37 -14.64
C LEU A 821 -24.59 7.80 -15.38
N TYR A 822 -25.24 6.78 -14.84
CA TYR A 822 -26.45 6.18 -15.39
C TYR A 822 -27.62 7.18 -15.45
N GLN A 823 -27.82 7.98 -14.40
CA GLN A 823 -28.83 9.05 -14.42
C GLN A 823 -28.57 10.06 -15.54
N ARG A 824 -27.31 10.53 -15.69
CA ARG A 824 -26.93 11.48 -16.76
C ARG A 824 -27.15 10.90 -18.17
N LEU A 825 -26.86 9.62 -18.38
CA LEU A 825 -27.08 8.90 -19.66
C LEU A 825 -28.55 8.67 -20.04
N ASN A 826 -29.49 8.95 -19.12
CA ASN A 826 -30.93 8.78 -19.33
C ASN A 826 -31.71 10.12 -19.29
N MET A 827 -31.04 11.27 -19.19
CA MET A 827 -31.71 12.58 -19.22
C MET A 827 -32.16 12.94 -20.65
N PRO A 828 -33.40 13.43 -20.86
CA PRO A 828 -33.86 13.88 -22.17
C PRO A 828 -33.16 15.16 -22.62
N VAL A 829 -32.73 15.19 -23.88
CA VAL A 829 -31.88 16.24 -24.48
C VAL A 829 -32.55 17.63 -24.53
N GLU A 830 -33.88 17.68 -24.51
CA GLU A 830 -34.67 18.91 -24.68
C GLU A 830 -34.60 19.89 -23.49
N ALA A 831 -34.14 19.44 -22.32
CA ALA A 831 -34.01 20.27 -21.12
C ALA A 831 -32.89 21.33 -21.19
N HIS A 832 -32.06 21.34 -22.25
CA HIS A 832 -30.90 22.23 -22.36
C HIS A 832 -31.16 23.52 -23.15
N MET A 833 -32.25 23.63 -23.94
CA MET A 833 -32.54 24.86 -24.71
C MET A 833 -33.34 25.91 -23.91
N ALA A 834 -33.86 25.57 -22.73
CA ALA A 834 -34.74 26.44 -21.94
C ALA A 834 -34.01 27.40 -20.97
N ARG A 835 -32.66 27.42 -20.94
CA ARG A 835 -31.88 28.30 -20.02
C ARG A 835 -31.30 29.56 -20.66
N ASP A 836 -31.18 29.61 -21.99
CA ASP A 836 -30.53 30.75 -22.68
C ASP A 836 -31.53 31.83 -23.17
N SER A 837 -32.82 31.69 -22.88
CA SER A 837 -33.83 32.70 -23.22
C SER A 837 -34.82 32.92 -22.07
N ASN A 838 -34.60 33.95 -21.27
CA ASN A 838 -35.67 34.85 -20.81
C ASN A 838 -35.12 36.12 -20.15
N THR A 839 -35.13 37.20 -20.92
CA THR A 839 -34.94 38.57 -20.45
C THR A 839 -36.27 39.31 -20.60
N VAL A 840 -36.73 40.02 -19.56
CA VAL A 840 -37.90 40.95 -19.56
C VAL A 840 -39.27 40.19 -19.61
N THR A 841 -40.36 40.49 -18.87
CA THR A 841 -40.86 41.72 -18.20
C THR A 841 -41.74 41.38 -16.96
N LEU A 842 -41.98 42.33 -16.05
CA LEU A 842 -43.09 42.26 -15.06
C LEU A 842 -44.46 42.49 -15.72
N GLY A 843 -45.52 41.79 -15.27
CA GLY A 843 -46.91 42.02 -15.72
C GLY A 843 -48.01 41.18 -15.04
N THR A 844 -48.53 41.69 -13.91
CA THR A 844 -49.89 41.50 -13.31
C THR A 844 -50.82 40.30 -13.64
N VAL A 845 -51.03 39.45 -12.61
CA VAL A 845 -52.30 39.12 -11.89
C VAL A 845 -53.49 38.39 -12.58
N GLN A 846 -54.10 37.46 -11.80
CA GLN A 846 -55.35 36.68 -11.99
C GLN A 846 -55.29 35.52 -13.02
N ASP A 847 -55.73 34.28 -12.73
CA ASP A 847 -56.57 33.74 -11.64
C ASP A 847 -56.06 32.43 -11.00
N ILE A 848 -56.73 31.97 -9.95
CA ILE A 848 -56.36 30.85 -9.05
C ILE A 848 -57.06 29.53 -9.43
N ASP A 849 -56.34 28.40 -9.31
CA ASP A 849 -56.92 27.20 -8.68
C ASP A 849 -55.91 26.60 -7.68
N PHE A 850 -56.29 26.52 -6.41
CA PHE A 850 -55.46 26.09 -5.28
C PHE A 850 -56.13 24.86 -4.65
N ASN A 851 -55.91 23.67 -5.22
CA ASN A 851 -56.47 22.44 -4.63
C ASN A 851 -55.78 21.10 -4.96
N ASP A 852 -54.60 21.09 -5.60
CA ASP A 852 -53.91 19.82 -5.97
C ASP A 852 -52.45 19.73 -5.45
N LEU A 853 -52.24 20.21 -4.22
CA LEU A 853 -51.02 19.99 -3.44
C LEU A 853 -51.39 19.54 -2.02
N GLY A 854 -51.51 18.22 -1.83
CA GLY A 854 -51.98 17.66 -0.57
C GLY A 854 -51.79 16.15 -0.37
N ALA A 855 -50.59 15.61 -0.61
CA ALA A 855 -50.19 14.27 -0.12
C ALA A 855 -48.67 14.01 -0.21
N LEU A 856 -47.86 14.85 0.47
CA LEU A 856 -46.46 14.54 0.76
C LEU A 856 -46.16 15.05 2.17
N ASP A 857 -46.34 14.17 3.15
CA ASP A 857 -45.98 14.43 4.55
C ASP A 857 -44.79 13.55 4.96
N LEU A 858 -43.81 14.19 5.59
CA LEU A 858 -42.58 13.60 6.07
C LEU A 858 -42.67 13.52 7.60
N SER A 859 -43.02 12.35 8.13
CA SER A 859 -42.94 12.10 9.58
C SER A 859 -41.80 11.14 9.92
N ILE A 860 -40.84 11.69 10.67
CA ILE A 860 -39.85 10.93 11.43
C ILE A 860 -40.49 10.58 12.77
N GLU A 861 -40.59 9.31 13.13
CA GLU A 861 -40.45 8.71 14.48
C GLU A 861 -40.93 7.25 14.49
N GLY A 862 -40.36 6.39 15.34
CA GLY A 862 -40.90 5.04 15.57
C GLY A 862 -39.87 3.91 15.77
N ILE A 863 -39.17 3.90 16.90
CA ILE A 863 -38.42 2.73 17.39
C ILE A 863 -39.40 1.75 18.08
N LEU A 864 -39.06 0.44 18.06
CA LEU A 864 -39.55 -0.73 18.86
C LEU A 864 -40.45 -1.76 18.14
N GLY A 865 -40.14 -3.06 18.34
CA GLY A 865 -41.20 -4.06 18.61
C GLY A 865 -41.29 -5.38 17.81
N THR A 866 -40.26 -6.24 17.84
CA THR A 866 -40.37 -7.72 18.07
C THR A 866 -41.38 -8.65 17.34
N PHE A 867 -40.83 -9.60 16.56
CA PHE A 867 -41.09 -11.06 16.49
C PHE A 867 -42.42 -11.71 16.02
N GLY A 868 -42.25 -12.84 15.28
CA GLY A 868 -43.22 -13.95 15.06
C GLY A 868 -43.84 -13.98 13.66
N THR A 869 -43.85 -15.08 12.88
CA THR A 869 -43.76 -16.54 13.16
C THR A 869 -42.88 -17.23 12.08
N GLU A 870 -41.99 -18.19 12.39
CA GLU A 870 -42.27 -19.62 12.62
C GLU A 870 -43.15 -20.32 11.54
N SER A 871 -42.52 -20.89 10.51
CA SER A 871 -42.56 -22.35 10.21
C SER A 871 -41.73 -22.70 8.96
N GLU A 872 -41.27 -23.96 8.88
CA GLU A 872 -40.39 -24.59 7.85
C GLU A 872 -38.89 -24.72 8.15
N PHE A 873 -38.56 -24.98 9.42
CA PHE A 873 -37.34 -25.72 9.79
C PHE A 873 -37.70 -27.14 10.25
N GLU A 874 -38.14 -28.01 9.33
CA GLU A 874 -38.38 -29.43 9.66
C GLU A 874 -38.19 -30.35 8.43
N ARG A 875 -36.92 -30.65 8.09
CA ARG A 875 -36.44 -31.91 7.47
C ARG A 875 -34.97 -31.78 7.02
N LEU A 876 -34.06 -32.12 7.93
CA LEU A 876 -32.82 -32.88 7.69
C LEU A 876 -32.19 -33.07 9.08
N GLY A 877 -32.52 -34.20 9.72
CA GLY A 877 -32.37 -34.35 11.16
C GLY A 877 -30.93 -34.55 11.62
N PHE A 878 -30.38 -33.54 12.30
CA PHE A 878 -29.34 -33.68 13.33
C PHE A 878 -29.63 -32.69 14.45
N GLY A 879 -30.14 -33.18 15.59
CA GLY A 879 -30.46 -32.36 16.75
C GLY A 879 -30.63 -33.25 17.99
N ILE A 880 -30.22 -32.73 19.15
CA ILE A 880 -30.04 -33.47 20.42
C ILE A 880 -28.85 -34.45 20.29
N ASP A 881 -27.62 -34.10 20.66
CA ASP A 881 -27.28 -33.78 22.05
C ASP A 881 -26.05 -32.86 22.19
N MET A 882 -26.25 -31.64 22.72
CA MET A 882 -25.15 -30.75 23.15
C MET A 882 -25.62 -29.77 24.25
N GLN A 883 -26.47 -30.26 25.15
CA GLN A 883 -26.77 -29.58 26.42
C GLN A 883 -26.43 -30.46 27.64
N ASP A 884 -26.49 -31.78 27.51
CA ASP A 884 -26.07 -32.71 28.57
C ASP A 884 -24.54 -32.75 28.81
N PHE A 885 -23.73 -32.18 27.91
CA PHE A 885 -22.27 -32.08 28.08
C PHE A 885 -21.81 -30.86 28.90
N LEU A 886 -22.72 -29.99 29.37
CA LEU A 886 -22.38 -28.79 30.15
C LEU A 886 -23.03 -28.74 31.55
N ALA A 887 -23.66 -29.83 31.99
CA ALA A 887 -24.38 -29.91 33.27
C ALA A 887 -23.76 -30.86 34.31
N ASN A 888 -22.76 -31.67 33.97
CA ASN A 888 -22.13 -32.64 34.87
C ASN A 888 -20.60 -32.57 34.84
N ASP A 889 -19.99 -31.67 35.63
CA ASP A 889 -18.63 -31.84 36.17
C ASP A 889 -18.30 -30.82 37.28
N ALA A 890 -19.20 -30.73 38.28
CA ALA A 890 -19.00 -29.87 39.46
C ALA A 890 -19.54 -30.47 40.78
N GLU A 891 -19.73 -31.79 40.85
CA GLU A 891 -20.19 -32.43 42.10
C GLU A 891 -19.77 -33.91 42.24
N ASN A 892 -18.45 -34.22 42.24
CA ASN A 892 -17.88 -35.40 42.92
C ASN A 892 -16.34 -35.46 42.95
N MET A 893 -15.71 -34.75 43.89
CA MET A 893 -14.47 -35.23 44.56
C MET A 893 -14.47 -34.73 46.01
N GLY A 894 -15.18 -35.48 46.86
CA GLY A 894 -15.41 -35.14 48.26
C GLY A 894 -15.53 -36.34 49.20
N ALA A 895 -14.93 -37.49 48.86
CA ALA A 895 -14.71 -38.61 49.80
C ALA A 895 -13.69 -39.64 49.25
N MET A 896 -12.73 -40.00 50.11
CA MET A 896 -11.70 -41.05 50.00
C MET A 896 -10.58 -40.86 48.95
#